data_AF-A0A8H4U832-F1
#
_entry.id   AF-A0A8H4U832-F1
#
_cell.length_a   1.000
_cell.length_b   1.000
_cell.length_c   1.000
_cell.angle_alpha   90.00
_cell.angle_beta   90.00
_cell.angle_gamma   90.00
#
_symmetry.space_group_name_H-M   'P 1'
#
loop_
_entity.id
_entity.type
_entity.pdbx_description
1 polymer ?
#
loop_
_entity_poly.entity_id
_entity_poly.type
_entity_poly.pdbx_seq_one_letter_code
_entity_poly.pdbx_strand_id
1 'polypeptide(L)'
;MTVEFALDIHVTKELGFLRFAIGGSRAYSKLNSDPGSKNRQDWDFIAVVQSKDEIISIVTHHATQLNALLGIIHTEDARWDDLLEHKTQSDWEVLRFAGWAKDGSKRSLKICSYNHLHGMASRPDVCRFGVLSARVVRYCHRYHPKDGHRLFVYQPLRFTENLRVLEDADFLHPEGHPTALNPGVTCDLYLTSTTLYNSSCQVVDDLFAAFVAKWQRMSKAASAHDMKPLFYGNLQSGSSFHMHLQNKFSQLPEPPSSEAGHPAAVHLNEHTRNYRVFSFLSASQHFWSRRYPYPGLTNSARAYQGAIEFRQFSRQPRSSAFTSNSSGCLGQIRLPGIDWQNVFVKIGPQAEYEASALHAVQQYFPSSCVQQLLAQNTTAGKLFFKLHEGKTLHEIRLDLLNTRPPFSGMNLLDQANWFLEVELCRAEQVTDAYRTTLKMEPDSSCFRDQRIHRFFHERLQSDARFVDFYAETIQGICSGRAISVLDFMKIPLTINSESYLPLEHYLNQAREALDPQIVGGLEDLPVAFGLGDGHGGNLMVNPHGKPTDFMHIDYEISGFHCPFLDMAKVIYNDAFFNVLYGDLLSGSLSEVSNASGAVVNWKWSPEAILIDYNFDVDDISRITGTTKLQYILRPLLELVAQDDPSKAQVAEDVLGYALFSCALLTRNFSKRPDLFFLNLALGVRLASGMRAVFYDVFGWEMPEIAPHTCIRESIFAESRIDQHFAYKSIVESSNPKGVLVDVGCCMGTDLRKLISDGYPSHCLVGLDIETRFFTLGRALYNENENCSGPRFRQADMLQPKFGNKYGDLIQQFDAVHTSNVLHLFSREEQEVFFQNLILLTKPGGVIWGRQVGLAPKHPLDYRQPDGKGFRFTVAEFRQWCLRVAGWDPVSVNVEAELVEYDDLRTKREDKKWVLQWKIQVPK
;
A
#
# COMPACT_ATOMS: atom_id res chain seq x y z
N MET A 1 -36.68 -12.96 -30.58
CA MET A 1 -37.64 -12.42 -29.59
C MET A 1 -36.91 -12.30 -28.27
N THR A 2 -36.29 -11.14 -28.04
CA THR A 2 -35.78 -10.70 -26.74
C THR A 2 -36.95 -10.66 -25.76
N VAL A 3 -36.75 -11.07 -24.50
CA VAL A 3 -37.59 -10.53 -23.42
C VAL A 3 -37.32 -9.03 -23.43
N GLU A 4 -38.17 -8.28 -24.13
CA GLU A 4 -38.05 -6.83 -24.27
C GLU A 4 -38.13 -6.24 -22.87
N PHE A 5 -37.02 -5.61 -22.47
CA PHE A 5 -37.06 -4.68 -21.36
C PHE A 5 -37.99 -3.54 -21.79
N ALA A 6 -39.23 -3.58 -21.30
CA ALA A 6 -40.20 -2.54 -21.56
C ALA A 6 -39.81 -1.31 -20.72
N LEU A 7 -39.01 -0.43 -21.32
CA LEU A 7 -38.63 0.83 -20.68
C LEU A 7 -39.88 1.70 -20.53
N ASP A 8 -40.20 2.07 -19.30
CA ASP A 8 -41.20 3.11 -19.04
C ASP A 8 -40.58 4.50 -19.25
N ILE A 9 -40.81 5.06 -20.45
CA ILE A 9 -40.31 6.39 -20.84
C ILE A 9 -40.87 7.49 -19.93
N HIS A 10 -42.10 7.33 -19.42
CA HIS A 10 -42.70 8.34 -18.55
C HIS A 10 -41.97 8.39 -17.22
N VAL A 11 -41.77 7.23 -16.58
CA VAL A 11 -41.00 7.13 -15.33
C VAL A 11 -39.55 7.60 -15.53
N THR A 12 -38.93 7.26 -16.66
CA THR A 12 -37.56 7.70 -16.99
C THR A 12 -37.45 9.23 -17.05
N LYS A 13 -38.47 9.90 -17.63
CA LYS A 13 -38.56 11.37 -17.67
C LYS A 13 -38.83 11.98 -16.31
N GLU A 14 -39.75 11.41 -15.52
CA GLU A 14 -40.07 11.88 -14.17
C GLU A 14 -38.86 11.83 -13.23
N LEU A 15 -38.02 10.81 -13.38
CA LEU A 15 -36.78 10.66 -12.63
C LEU A 15 -35.66 11.61 -13.11
N GLY A 16 -35.90 12.44 -14.12
CA GLY A 16 -34.94 13.46 -14.58
C GLY A 16 -33.71 12.91 -15.32
N PHE A 17 -33.76 11.67 -15.82
CA PHE A 17 -32.61 11.11 -16.53
C PHE A 17 -32.37 11.79 -17.87
N LEU A 18 -31.17 12.33 -18.07
CA LEU A 18 -30.70 12.85 -19.36
C LEU A 18 -30.40 11.71 -20.34
N ARG A 19 -29.84 10.62 -19.81
CA ARG A 19 -29.54 9.39 -20.54
C ARG A 19 -29.82 8.19 -19.67
N PHE A 20 -30.40 7.15 -20.25
CA PHE A 20 -30.56 5.84 -19.62
C PHE A 20 -30.14 4.76 -20.62
N ALA A 21 -29.23 3.89 -20.23
CA ALA A 21 -28.61 2.93 -21.12
C ALA A 21 -28.34 1.58 -20.43
N ILE A 22 -28.27 0.53 -21.23
CA ILE A 22 -27.95 -0.83 -20.79
C ILE A 22 -26.56 -1.22 -21.28
N GLY A 23 -25.73 -1.77 -20.40
CA GLY A 23 -24.35 -2.17 -20.69
C GLY A 23 -23.99 -3.52 -20.08
N GLY A 24 -22.69 -3.77 -19.91
CA GLY A 24 -22.16 -4.96 -19.24
C GLY A 24 -22.41 -6.26 -19.99
N SER A 25 -22.45 -7.37 -19.24
CA SER A 25 -22.49 -8.76 -19.77
C SER A 25 -23.60 -9.00 -20.81
N ARG A 26 -24.76 -8.36 -20.63
CA ARG A 26 -25.89 -8.42 -21.55
C ARG A 26 -25.68 -7.65 -22.86
N ALA A 27 -24.95 -6.54 -22.85
CA ALA A 27 -24.57 -5.84 -24.07
C ALA A 27 -23.54 -6.64 -24.90
N TYR A 28 -22.73 -7.48 -24.24
CA TYR A 28 -21.68 -8.29 -24.88
C TYR A 28 -22.21 -9.61 -25.49
N SER A 29 -23.28 -10.19 -24.94
CA SER A 29 -23.77 -11.52 -25.31
C SER A 29 -24.74 -11.54 -26.51
N LYS A 30 -24.57 -12.51 -27.42
CA LYS A 30 -25.61 -12.89 -28.40
C LYS A 30 -26.75 -13.63 -27.70
N LEU A 31 -27.95 -13.42 -28.25
CA LEU A 31 -29.27 -14.03 -28.03
C LEU A 31 -29.37 -15.57 -27.98
N ASN A 32 -28.27 -16.32 -28.04
CA ASN A 32 -28.29 -17.79 -28.10
C ASN A 32 -27.57 -18.38 -26.89
N SER A 33 -28.27 -18.45 -25.75
CA SER A 33 -27.97 -19.47 -24.74
C SER A 33 -29.11 -20.49 -24.79
N ASP A 34 -28.72 -21.75 -24.80
CA ASP A 34 -29.60 -22.93 -24.75
C ASP A 34 -30.68 -22.74 -23.66
N PRO A 35 -31.99 -22.86 -23.98
CA PRO A 35 -33.07 -22.67 -23.00
C PRO A 35 -32.99 -23.60 -21.77
N GLY A 36 -32.11 -24.60 -21.77
CA GLY A 36 -31.77 -25.45 -20.61
C GLY A 36 -30.69 -24.90 -19.66
N SER A 37 -29.97 -23.82 -20.01
CA SER A 37 -28.93 -23.23 -19.16
C SER A 37 -29.55 -22.37 -18.06
N LYS A 38 -29.42 -22.80 -16.80
CA LYS A 38 -29.85 -22.07 -15.59
C LYS A 38 -29.11 -20.76 -15.31
N ASN A 39 -28.18 -20.30 -16.16
CA ASN A 39 -27.44 -19.05 -15.95
C ASN A 39 -28.31 -17.83 -16.31
N ARG A 40 -29.12 -17.40 -15.34
CA ARG A 40 -29.85 -16.12 -15.35
C ARG A 40 -28.82 -14.98 -15.39
N GLN A 41 -28.72 -14.27 -16.51
CA GLN A 41 -27.73 -13.19 -16.68
C GLN A 41 -28.15 -11.92 -15.94
N ASP A 42 -27.20 -11.31 -15.22
CA ASP A 42 -27.33 -10.02 -14.55
C ASP A 42 -27.37 -8.85 -15.56
N TRP A 43 -28.00 -7.73 -15.16
CA TRP A 43 -28.13 -6.55 -16.00
C TRP A 43 -27.48 -5.34 -15.34
N ASP A 44 -26.62 -4.69 -16.11
CA ASP A 44 -25.93 -3.47 -15.72
C ASP A 44 -26.48 -2.30 -16.53
N PHE A 45 -26.90 -1.25 -15.83
CA PHE A 45 -27.44 -0.03 -16.41
C PHE A 45 -26.58 1.17 -16.00
N ILE A 46 -26.64 2.20 -16.84
CA ILE A 46 -26.10 3.51 -16.51
C ILE A 46 -27.13 4.59 -16.80
N ALA A 47 -27.26 5.52 -15.85
CA ALA A 47 -28.07 6.71 -15.99
C ALA A 47 -27.22 7.96 -15.78
N VAL A 48 -27.51 9.02 -16.54
CA VAL A 48 -26.90 10.33 -16.38
C VAL A 48 -27.98 11.32 -15.96
N VAL A 49 -27.72 12.07 -14.90
CA VAL A 49 -28.56 13.17 -14.38
C VAL A 49 -27.77 14.48 -14.43
N GLN A 50 -28.39 15.64 -14.24
CA GLN A 50 -27.67 16.91 -14.34
C GLN A 50 -26.64 17.07 -13.21
N SER A 51 -27.05 16.82 -11.97
CA SER A 51 -26.27 17.12 -10.76
C SER A 51 -26.25 15.97 -9.74
N LYS A 52 -25.35 16.04 -8.75
CA LYS A 52 -25.31 15.09 -7.62
C LYS A 52 -26.58 15.18 -6.75
N ASP A 53 -27.17 16.36 -6.61
CA ASP A 53 -28.39 16.57 -5.82
C ASP A 53 -29.58 15.79 -6.39
N GLU A 54 -29.66 15.68 -7.72
CA GLU A 54 -30.68 14.85 -8.39
C GLU A 54 -30.50 13.37 -8.05
N ILE A 55 -29.25 12.88 -7.96
CA ILE A 55 -28.97 11.50 -7.54
C ILE A 55 -29.55 11.25 -6.14
N ILE A 56 -29.27 12.15 -5.20
CA ILE A 56 -29.77 12.05 -3.81
C ILE A 56 -31.30 12.08 -3.81
N SER A 57 -31.90 13.03 -4.53
CA SER A 57 -33.36 13.16 -4.63
C SER A 57 -34.02 11.87 -5.13
N ILE A 58 -33.47 11.26 -6.20
CA ILE A 58 -34.00 10.03 -6.79
C ILE A 58 -34.01 8.87 -5.78
N VAL A 59 -32.90 8.63 -5.08
CA VAL A 59 -32.81 7.47 -4.18
C VAL A 59 -33.54 7.66 -2.85
N THR A 60 -33.74 8.91 -2.41
CA THR A 60 -34.44 9.23 -1.16
C THR A 60 -35.96 9.37 -1.35
N HIS A 61 -36.41 9.98 -2.45
CA HIS A 61 -37.83 10.26 -2.67
C HIS A 61 -38.49 9.37 -3.72
N HIS A 62 -37.71 8.76 -4.63
CA HIS A 62 -38.22 8.05 -5.80
C HIS A 62 -37.74 6.60 -5.93
N ALA A 63 -37.24 5.98 -4.84
CA ALA A 63 -36.73 4.60 -4.86
C ALA A 63 -37.75 3.57 -5.37
N THR A 64 -39.04 3.75 -5.07
CA THR A 64 -40.11 2.86 -5.54
C THR A 64 -40.28 2.91 -7.06
N GLN A 65 -40.23 4.11 -7.65
CA GLN A 65 -40.27 4.28 -9.11
C GLN A 65 -39.02 3.68 -9.76
N LEU A 66 -37.85 3.83 -9.12
CA LEU A 66 -36.60 3.23 -9.59
C LEU A 66 -36.65 1.69 -9.57
N ASN A 67 -37.19 1.10 -8.50
CA ASN A 67 -37.42 -0.33 -8.41
C ASN A 67 -38.37 -0.82 -9.52
N ALA A 68 -39.47 -0.10 -9.76
CA ALA A 68 -40.41 -0.41 -10.84
C ALA A 68 -39.74 -0.35 -12.22
N LEU A 69 -38.98 0.72 -12.50
CA LEU A 69 -38.26 0.91 -13.75
C LEU A 69 -37.26 -0.23 -14.04
N LEU A 70 -36.56 -0.70 -13.00
CA LEU A 70 -35.56 -1.77 -13.13
C LEU A 70 -36.17 -3.19 -13.00
N GLY A 71 -37.46 -3.30 -12.63
CA GLY A 71 -38.13 -4.56 -12.33
C GLY A 71 -37.58 -5.25 -11.06
N ILE A 72 -37.02 -4.48 -10.12
CA ILE A 72 -36.49 -4.98 -8.85
C ILE A 72 -37.64 -5.24 -7.88
N ILE A 73 -37.67 -6.43 -7.30
CA ILE A 73 -38.63 -6.82 -6.25
C ILE A 73 -37.97 -6.92 -4.87
N HIS A 74 -36.66 -7.10 -4.84
CA HIS A 74 -35.86 -7.13 -3.62
C HIS A 74 -34.63 -6.23 -3.82
N THR A 75 -34.61 -5.06 -3.19
CA THR A 75 -33.47 -4.14 -3.26
C THR A 75 -32.31 -4.65 -2.38
N GLU A 76 -31.06 -4.35 -2.75
CA GLU A 76 -29.93 -4.51 -1.83
C GLU A 76 -30.16 -3.68 -0.56
N ASP A 77 -29.66 -4.16 0.58
CA ASP A 77 -29.82 -3.48 1.87
C ASP A 77 -29.01 -2.17 1.88
N ALA A 78 -29.70 -1.05 1.65
CA ALA A 78 -29.15 0.28 1.57
C ALA A 78 -30.10 1.27 2.24
N ARG A 79 -29.60 1.99 3.25
CA ARG A 79 -30.35 3.06 3.93
C ARG A 79 -30.01 4.41 3.27
N TRP A 80 -30.75 4.77 2.23
CA TRP A 80 -30.48 5.99 1.45
C TRP A 80 -30.79 7.27 2.23
N ASP A 81 -31.63 7.21 3.27
CA ASP A 81 -31.96 8.37 4.11
C ASP A 81 -30.73 8.94 4.84
N ASP A 82 -29.73 8.10 5.13
CA ASP A 82 -28.44 8.51 5.70
C ASP A 82 -27.76 9.61 4.83
N LEU A 83 -28.09 9.71 3.54
CA LEU A 83 -27.53 10.72 2.64
C LEU A 83 -28.00 12.13 2.93
N LEU A 84 -29.17 12.31 3.53
CA LEU A 84 -29.71 13.64 3.84
C LEU A 84 -28.86 14.36 4.90
N GLU A 85 -28.29 13.60 5.83
CA GLU A 85 -27.38 14.10 6.88
C GLU A 85 -25.97 14.37 6.34
N HIS A 86 -25.59 13.72 5.23
CA HIS A 86 -24.23 13.71 4.69
C HIS A 86 -24.10 14.28 3.27
N LYS A 87 -25.10 15.04 2.82
CA LYS A 87 -25.14 15.60 1.45
C LYS A 87 -23.91 16.43 1.07
N THR A 88 -23.20 17.00 2.04
CA THR A 88 -21.99 17.83 1.83
C THR A 88 -20.69 17.03 1.69
N GLN A 89 -20.70 15.71 1.95
CA GLN A 89 -19.52 14.86 1.77
C GLN A 89 -19.22 14.69 0.26
N SER A 90 -18.00 15.01 -0.14
CA SER A 90 -17.55 15.07 -1.54
C SER A 90 -16.88 13.79 -2.04
N ASP A 91 -16.77 12.77 -1.19
CA ASP A 91 -15.99 11.56 -1.39
C ASP A 91 -16.65 10.55 -2.34
N TRP A 92 -17.80 10.90 -2.93
CA TRP A 92 -18.51 10.09 -3.90
C TRP A 92 -19.28 10.95 -4.90
N GLU A 93 -19.35 10.49 -6.14
CA GLU A 93 -19.95 11.22 -7.26
C GLU A 93 -20.78 10.33 -8.17
N VAL A 94 -20.73 9.02 -7.94
CA VAL A 94 -21.54 8.01 -8.61
C VAL A 94 -22.27 7.20 -7.54
N LEU A 95 -23.55 6.91 -7.76
CA LEU A 95 -24.32 6.04 -6.88
C LEU A 95 -24.68 4.75 -7.63
N ARG A 96 -24.51 3.61 -6.97
CA ARG A 96 -24.97 2.31 -7.45
C ARG A 96 -26.23 1.88 -6.71
N PHE A 97 -27.34 1.83 -7.44
CA PHE A 97 -28.61 1.27 -6.97
C PHE A 97 -28.79 -0.14 -7.54
N ALA A 98 -29.07 -1.13 -6.71
CA ALA A 98 -29.17 -2.51 -7.18
C ALA A 98 -30.14 -3.37 -6.38
N GLY A 99 -30.54 -4.49 -6.99
CA GLY A 99 -31.44 -5.48 -6.40
C GLY A 99 -31.66 -6.67 -7.31
N TRP A 100 -32.63 -7.50 -6.95
CA TRP A 100 -33.00 -8.72 -7.67
C TRP A 100 -34.41 -8.61 -8.24
N ALA A 101 -34.56 -9.05 -9.48
CA ALA A 101 -35.83 -9.14 -10.19
C ALA A 101 -36.56 -10.46 -9.89
N LYS A 102 -37.83 -10.56 -10.29
CA LYS A 102 -38.66 -11.76 -10.09
C LYS A 102 -38.10 -13.01 -10.78
N ASP A 103 -37.39 -12.83 -11.88
CA ASP A 103 -36.67 -13.91 -12.58
C ASP A 103 -35.37 -14.31 -11.85
N GLY A 104 -35.05 -13.70 -10.71
CA GLY A 104 -33.85 -13.95 -9.90
C GLY A 104 -32.55 -13.35 -10.44
N SER A 105 -32.59 -12.65 -11.57
CA SER A 105 -31.39 -11.96 -12.08
C SER A 105 -31.14 -10.65 -11.35
N LYS A 106 -29.86 -10.29 -11.20
CA LYS A 106 -29.48 -9.03 -10.57
C LYS A 106 -29.70 -7.86 -11.53
N ARG A 107 -30.12 -6.72 -10.99
CA ARG A 107 -30.28 -5.44 -11.68
C ARG A 107 -29.41 -4.42 -10.97
N SER A 108 -28.48 -3.79 -11.67
CA SER A 108 -27.53 -2.84 -11.10
C SER A 108 -27.46 -1.58 -11.96
N LEU A 109 -27.90 -0.46 -11.42
CA LEU A 109 -27.87 0.85 -12.07
C LEU A 109 -26.77 1.72 -11.43
N LYS A 110 -25.87 2.26 -12.25
CA LYS A 110 -24.98 3.36 -11.87
C LYS A 110 -25.61 4.69 -12.30
N ILE A 111 -25.84 5.60 -11.36
CA ILE A 111 -26.35 6.95 -11.63
C ILE A 111 -25.18 7.92 -11.49
N CYS A 112 -24.90 8.68 -12.55
CA CYS A 112 -23.77 9.60 -12.64
C CYS A 112 -24.27 11.03 -12.92
N SER A 113 -23.61 12.03 -12.34
CA SER A 113 -23.86 13.43 -12.70
C SER A 113 -23.11 13.82 -13.97
N TYR A 114 -23.81 14.50 -14.88
CA TYR A 114 -23.25 15.11 -16.09
C TYR A 114 -22.10 16.07 -15.75
N ASN A 115 -22.32 17.00 -14.82
CA ASN A 115 -21.32 17.99 -14.43
C ASN A 115 -20.00 17.33 -13.99
N HIS A 116 -20.10 16.23 -13.26
CA HIS A 116 -18.93 15.48 -12.79
C HIS A 116 -18.22 14.74 -13.93
N LEU A 117 -18.97 13.97 -14.74
CA LEU A 117 -18.42 13.28 -15.92
C LEU A 117 -17.72 14.24 -16.88
N HIS A 118 -18.33 15.41 -17.12
CA HIS A 118 -17.76 16.46 -17.95
C HIS A 118 -16.43 16.96 -17.38
N GLY A 119 -16.40 17.34 -16.11
CA GLY A 119 -15.17 17.80 -15.45
C GLY A 119 -14.03 16.78 -15.53
N MET A 120 -14.33 15.49 -15.39
CA MET A 120 -13.32 14.42 -15.49
C MET A 120 -12.81 14.22 -16.92
N ALA A 121 -13.69 14.21 -17.91
CA ALA A 121 -13.30 14.03 -19.31
C ALA A 121 -12.40 15.18 -19.81
N SER A 122 -12.57 16.39 -19.25
CA SER A 122 -11.73 17.55 -19.54
C SER A 122 -10.33 17.50 -18.89
N ARG A 123 -10.12 16.68 -17.85
CA ARG A 123 -8.82 16.60 -17.15
C ARG A 123 -7.78 15.80 -17.96
N PRO A 124 -6.50 16.21 -17.93
CA PRO A 124 -5.43 15.52 -18.68
C PRO A 124 -4.98 14.20 -18.03
N ASP A 125 -5.24 14.01 -16.75
CA ASP A 125 -4.77 12.93 -15.88
C ASP A 125 -5.88 11.94 -15.49
N VAL A 126 -5.51 10.75 -15.01
CA VAL A 126 -6.46 9.74 -14.52
C VAL A 126 -7.24 10.34 -13.34
N CYS A 127 -8.57 10.22 -13.40
CA CYS A 127 -9.44 10.72 -12.34
C CYS A 127 -10.13 9.53 -11.65
N ARG A 128 -10.34 9.65 -10.33
CA ARG A 128 -11.06 8.64 -9.54
C ARG A 128 -12.52 9.01 -9.37
N PHE A 129 -13.38 7.99 -9.34
CA PHE A 129 -14.77 8.08 -8.92
C PHE A 129 -14.90 7.43 -7.54
N GLY A 130 -15.52 8.12 -6.58
CA GLY A 130 -16.14 7.45 -5.46
C GLY A 130 -17.51 6.89 -5.88
N VAL A 131 -17.64 5.56 -5.95
CA VAL A 131 -18.91 4.89 -6.25
C VAL A 131 -19.58 4.47 -4.94
N LEU A 132 -20.58 5.22 -4.51
CA LEU A 132 -21.39 4.90 -3.33
C LEU A 132 -22.27 3.67 -3.59
N SER A 133 -22.17 2.65 -2.74
CA SER A 133 -22.80 1.35 -2.99
C SER A 133 -22.98 0.53 -1.70
N ALA A 134 -24.01 -0.33 -1.65
CA ALA A 134 -24.18 -1.35 -0.61
C ALA A 134 -23.24 -2.57 -0.78
N ARG A 135 -22.61 -2.70 -1.95
CA ARG A 135 -21.55 -3.69 -2.19
C ARG A 135 -20.34 -3.42 -1.28
N VAL A 136 -19.83 -4.47 -0.65
CA VAL A 136 -18.79 -4.40 0.39
C VAL A 136 -17.35 -4.51 -0.10
N VAL A 137 -17.12 -5.00 -1.33
CA VAL A 137 -15.77 -5.18 -1.90
C VAL A 137 -15.72 -4.77 -3.37
N ARG A 138 -14.54 -4.30 -3.82
CA ARG A 138 -14.32 -3.88 -5.21
C ARG A 138 -12.95 -4.32 -5.72
N TYR A 139 -12.99 -5.15 -6.76
CA TYR A 139 -11.84 -5.44 -7.62
C TYR A 139 -12.33 -5.60 -9.06
N CYS A 140 -11.38 -5.58 -9.99
CA CYS A 140 -11.65 -5.50 -11.40
C CYS A 140 -10.64 -6.34 -12.17
N HIS A 141 -11.14 -7.30 -12.95
CA HIS A 141 -10.34 -8.05 -13.89
C HIS A 141 -10.33 -7.33 -15.25
N ARG A 142 -9.15 -7.22 -15.86
CA ARG A 142 -8.96 -6.66 -17.22
C ARG A 142 -8.03 -7.52 -18.04
N TYR A 143 -8.13 -7.41 -19.35
CA TYR A 143 -7.17 -7.97 -20.29
C TYR A 143 -6.52 -6.83 -21.07
N HIS A 144 -5.23 -6.94 -21.36
CA HIS A 144 -4.54 -6.03 -22.24
C HIS A 144 -3.63 -6.82 -23.21
N PRO A 145 -3.64 -6.52 -24.53
CA PRO A 145 -2.88 -7.28 -25.53
C PRO A 145 -1.37 -7.37 -25.28
N LYS A 146 -0.78 -6.38 -24.60
CA LYS A 146 0.66 -6.35 -24.32
C LYS A 146 1.11 -7.33 -23.22
N ASP A 147 0.30 -7.57 -22.19
CA ASP A 147 0.74 -8.27 -20.96
C ASP A 147 -0.32 -9.19 -20.33
N GLY A 148 -1.49 -9.37 -20.95
CA GLY A 148 -2.47 -10.39 -20.60
C GLY A 148 -3.47 -10.00 -19.50
N HIS A 149 -3.85 -10.96 -18.66
CA HIS A 149 -4.84 -10.80 -17.59
C HIS A 149 -4.28 -9.99 -16.41
N ARG A 150 -5.05 -9.01 -15.94
CA ARG A 150 -4.69 -8.05 -14.89
C ARG A 150 -5.75 -7.99 -13.81
N LEU A 151 -5.32 -7.91 -12.56
CA LEU A 151 -6.18 -7.66 -11.41
C LEU A 151 -5.94 -6.25 -10.89
N PHE A 152 -6.98 -5.43 -10.87
CA PHE A 152 -6.98 -4.12 -10.25
C PHE A 152 -7.80 -4.16 -8.96
N VAL A 153 -7.19 -3.77 -7.85
CA VAL A 153 -7.78 -3.87 -6.51
C VAL A 153 -7.92 -2.47 -5.91
N TYR A 154 -8.99 -2.27 -5.14
CA TYR A 154 -9.30 -1.03 -4.43
C TYR A 154 -9.76 -1.35 -3.02
N GLN A 155 -9.37 -0.50 -2.06
CA GLN A 155 -9.92 -0.60 -0.72
C GLN A 155 -11.27 0.11 -0.67
N PRO A 156 -12.39 -0.61 -0.46
CA PRO A 156 -13.65 0.03 -0.10
C PRO A 156 -13.50 0.79 1.22
N LEU A 157 -14.09 1.97 1.28
CA LEU A 157 -14.13 2.77 2.50
C LEU A 157 -15.56 2.90 2.98
N ARG A 158 -15.79 2.53 4.24
CA ARG A 158 -17.10 2.70 4.86
C ARG A 158 -17.58 4.14 4.78
N PHE A 159 -18.87 4.31 4.49
CA PHE A 159 -19.56 5.60 4.47
C PHE A 159 -20.59 5.64 5.61
N THR A 160 -21.49 4.66 5.65
CA THR A 160 -22.43 4.38 6.76
C THR A 160 -22.40 2.89 7.10
N GLU A 161 -23.27 2.43 8.02
CA GLU A 161 -23.40 1.01 8.38
C GLU A 161 -23.62 0.11 7.15
N ASN A 162 -24.40 0.58 6.16
CA ASN A 162 -24.81 -0.20 4.98
C ASN A 162 -24.23 0.31 3.65
N LEU A 163 -23.56 1.47 3.64
CA LEU A 163 -23.01 2.07 2.40
C LEU A 163 -21.50 2.25 2.46
N ARG A 164 -20.83 1.93 1.36
CA ARG A 164 -19.36 2.06 1.14
C ARG A 164 -19.11 2.93 -0.08
N VAL A 165 -18.02 3.69 -0.03
CA VAL A 165 -17.42 4.31 -1.21
C VAL A 165 -16.46 3.29 -1.82
N LEU A 166 -16.83 2.78 -2.99
CA LEU A 166 -15.97 1.93 -3.81
C LEU A 166 -15.19 2.82 -4.76
N GLU A 167 -13.87 2.85 -4.61
CA GLU A 167 -13.05 3.61 -5.54
C GLU A 167 -13.05 2.93 -6.92
N ASP A 168 -13.28 3.73 -7.94
CA ASP A 168 -13.15 3.38 -9.35
C ASP A 168 -12.29 4.47 -10.01
N ALA A 169 -11.80 4.22 -11.22
CA ALA A 169 -11.14 5.26 -12.00
C ALA A 169 -11.77 5.35 -13.38
N ASP A 170 -11.54 6.45 -14.09
CA ASP A 170 -11.90 6.52 -15.51
C ASP A 170 -11.05 5.57 -16.34
N PHE A 171 -9.73 5.58 -16.11
CA PHE A 171 -8.78 4.68 -16.73
C PHE A 171 -7.83 4.06 -15.72
N LEU A 172 -7.37 2.85 -16.04
CA LEU A 172 -6.54 1.99 -15.20
C LEU A 172 -5.26 1.66 -15.95
N HIS A 173 -4.12 1.95 -15.35
CA HIS A 173 -2.84 1.48 -15.85
C HIS A 173 -2.06 0.80 -14.72
N PRO A 174 -1.22 -0.20 -15.03
CA PRO A 174 -0.28 -0.72 -14.05
C PRO A 174 0.76 0.36 -13.68
N GLU A 175 1.29 0.30 -12.46
CA GLU A 175 2.49 1.05 -12.11
C GLU A 175 3.64 0.66 -13.04
N GLY A 176 4.50 1.61 -13.40
CA GLY A 176 5.60 1.39 -14.37
C GLY A 176 5.20 1.28 -15.85
N HIS A 177 3.90 1.17 -16.18
CA HIS A 177 3.41 1.04 -17.55
C HIS A 177 2.31 2.06 -17.90
N PRO A 178 2.63 3.38 -17.90
CA PRO A 178 1.65 4.46 -18.06
C PRO A 178 0.98 4.52 -19.45
N THR A 179 1.37 3.67 -20.40
CA THR A 179 0.76 3.60 -21.74
C THR A 179 -0.21 2.43 -21.90
N ALA A 180 -0.34 1.56 -20.91
CA ALA A 180 -1.16 0.36 -20.98
C ALA A 180 -2.51 0.56 -20.26
N LEU A 181 -3.35 1.47 -20.79
CA LEU A 181 -4.59 1.92 -20.14
C LEU A 181 -5.81 1.05 -20.49
N ASN A 182 -6.42 0.42 -19.50
CA ASN A 182 -7.77 -0.14 -19.59
C ASN A 182 -8.82 0.87 -19.10
N PRO A 183 -10.07 0.83 -19.58
CA PRO A 183 -11.17 1.58 -18.95
C PRO A 183 -11.47 1.02 -17.56
N GLY A 184 -11.64 1.91 -16.57
CA GLY A 184 -12.20 1.53 -15.28
C GLY A 184 -13.67 1.13 -15.42
N VAL A 185 -14.30 0.63 -14.36
CA VAL A 185 -15.55 -0.11 -14.54
C VAL A 185 -16.74 0.83 -14.81
N THR A 186 -16.80 1.99 -14.17
CA THR A 186 -17.81 3.02 -14.51
C THR A 186 -17.63 3.52 -15.94
N CYS A 187 -16.39 3.81 -16.35
CA CYS A 187 -16.10 4.30 -17.69
C CYS A 187 -16.37 3.23 -18.77
N ASP A 188 -15.97 1.97 -18.53
CA ASP A 188 -16.29 0.83 -19.40
C ASP A 188 -17.80 0.73 -19.61
N LEU A 189 -18.58 0.74 -18.52
CA LEU A 189 -20.04 0.65 -18.59
C LEU A 189 -20.64 1.80 -19.41
N TYR A 190 -20.16 3.04 -19.21
CA TYR A 190 -20.60 4.20 -19.98
C TYR A 190 -20.31 4.04 -21.47
N LEU A 191 -19.04 3.77 -21.81
CA LEU A 191 -18.57 3.71 -23.20
C LEU A 191 -19.19 2.54 -23.98
N THR A 192 -19.43 1.40 -23.32
CA THR A 192 -19.98 0.20 -23.97
C THR A 192 -21.50 0.13 -23.99
N SER A 193 -22.21 1.00 -23.25
CA SER A 193 -23.67 0.93 -23.12
C SER A 193 -24.44 1.25 -24.42
N THR A 194 -25.54 0.52 -24.64
CA THR A 194 -26.56 0.81 -25.66
C THR A 194 -27.64 1.71 -25.06
N THR A 195 -27.86 2.86 -25.67
CA THR A 195 -28.85 3.84 -25.21
C THR A 195 -30.27 3.30 -25.34
N LEU A 196 -31.05 3.36 -24.26
CA LEU A 196 -32.47 3.02 -24.24
C LEU A 196 -33.36 4.28 -24.21
N TYR A 197 -32.87 5.34 -23.57
CA TYR A 197 -33.51 6.65 -23.55
C TYR A 197 -32.49 7.78 -23.51
N ASN A 198 -32.83 8.88 -24.15
CA ASN A 198 -32.06 10.12 -24.20
C ASN A 198 -33.03 11.29 -24.34
N SER A 199 -32.94 12.28 -23.46
CA SER A 199 -33.83 13.45 -23.45
C SER A 199 -33.43 14.58 -24.41
N SER A 200 -32.35 14.43 -25.23
CA SER A 200 -31.77 15.36 -26.27
C SER A 200 -30.56 16.19 -25.78
N CYS A 201 -29.56 16.73 -26.53
CA CYS A 201 -29.11 16.81 -27.95
C CYS A 201 -27.56 17.01 -27.90
N GLN A 202 -26.72 16.26 -28.61
CA GLN A 202 -25.24 16.41 -28.72
C GLN A 202 -24.39 16.31 -27.42
N VAL A 203 -24.80 16.92 -26.31
CA VAL A 203 -24.01 17.14 -25.08
C VAL A 203 -23.53 15.84 -24.40
N VAL A 204 -24.36 14.81 -24.34
CA VAL A 204 -23.96 13.50 -23.75
C VAL A 204 -23.14 12.67 -24.74
N ASP A 205 -23.28 12.92 -26.04
CA ASP A 205 -22.43 12.31 -27.07
C ASP A 205 -21.05 12.98 -27.12
N ASP A 206 -20.98 14.29 -26.85
CA ASP A 206 -19.72 15.03 -26.67
C ASP A 206 -18.90 14.47 -25.49
N LEU A 207 -19.56 14.03 -24.42
CA LEU A 207 -18.89 13.34 -23.32
C LEU A 207 -18.23 12.02 -23.74
N PHE A 208 -18.91 11.23 -24.58
CA PHE A 208 -18.34 10.00 -25.10
C PHE A 208 -17.06 10.31 -25.90
N ALA A 209 -17.14 11.28 -26.82
CA ALA A 209 -15.98 11.74 -27.59
C ALA A 209 -14.85 12.26 -26.69
N ALA A 210 -15.18 13.02 -25.65
CA ALA A 210 -14.20 13.57 -24.71
C ALA A 210 -13.44 12.49 -23.93
N PHE A 211 -14.12 11.45 -23.43
CA PHE A 211 -13.46 10.33 -22.76
C PHE A 211 -12.56 9.52 -23.70
N VAL A 212 -12.99 9.27 -24.94
CA VAL A 212 -12.16 8.57 -25.93
C VAL A 212 -10.93 9.43 -26.29
N ALA A 213 -11.11 10.73 -26.51
CA ALA A 213 -10.01 11.66 -26.77
C ALA A 213 -9.02 11.72 -25.59
N LYS A 214 -9.53 11.72 -24.35
CA LYS A 214 -8.71 11.63 -23.13
C LYS A 214 -7.88 10.35 -23.13
N TRP A 215 -8.51 9.20 -23.34
CA TRP A 215 -7.81 7.92 -23.41
C TRP A 215 -6.71 7.90 -24.49
N GLN A 216 -7.00 8.40 -25.70
CA GLN A 216 -6.03 8.46 -26.79
C GLN A 216 -4.81 9.32 -26.43
N ARG A 217 -5.02 10.51 -25.85
CA ARG A 217 -3.92 11.38 -25.39
C ARG A 217 -3.03 10.69 -24.36
N MET A 218 -3.64 9.98 -23.39
CA MET A 218 -2.91 9.33 -22.30
C MET A 218 -2.17 8.06 -22.77
N SER A 219 -2.85 7.22 -23.55
CA SER A 219 -2.28 5.96 -24.07
C SER A 219 -1.29 6.18 -25.21
N LYS A 220 -1.32 7.37 -25.83
CA LYS A 220 -0.61 7.68 -27.08
C LYS A 220 -1.04 6.76 -28.25
N ALA A 221 -2.26 6.23 -28.19
CA ALA A 221 -2.81 5.39 -29.25
C ALA A 221 -3.05 6.20 -30.52
N ALA A 222 -2.80 5.58 -31.68
CA ALA A 222 -2.98 6.21 -32.98
C ALA A 222 -4.46 6.30 -33.36
N SER A 223 -5.28 5.34 -32.90
CA SER A 223 -6.71 5.27 -33.24
C SER A 223 -7.58 4.98 -32.01
N ALA A 224 -8.81 5.51 -32.03
CA ALA A 224 -9.83 5.14 -31.05
C ALA A 224 -10.19 3.65 -31.12
N HIS A 225 -9.96 3.02 -32.29
CA HIS A 225 -10.17 1.58 -32.47
C HIS A 225 -9.23 0.72 -31.63
N ASP A 226 -8.06 1.24 -31.21
CA ASP A 226 -7.11 0.54 -30.36
C ASP A 226 -7.65 0.27 -28.94
N MET A 227 -8.75 0.95 -28.56
CA MET A 227 -9.43 0.78 -27.28
C MET A 227 -10.33 -0.46 -27.24
N LYS A 228 -10.79 -0.96 -28.39
CA LYS A 228 -11.72 -2.11 -28.51
C LYS A 228 -11.28 -3.35 -27.69
N PRO A 229 -10.03 -3.85 -27.78
CA PRO A 229 -9.62 -5.05 -27.06
C PRO A 229 -9.53 -4.88 -25.53
N LEU A 230 -9.69 -3.65 -25.02
CA LEU A 230 -9.41 -3.30 -23.62
C LEU A 230 -10.66 -3.34 -22.73
N PHE A 231 -11.85 -3.46 -23.33
CA PHE A 231 -13.12 -3.55 -22.61
C PHE A 231 -13.31 -4.94 -21.99
N TYR A 232 -13.94 -4.97 -20.80
CA TYR A 232 -14.08 -6.16 -19.96
C TYR A 232 -14.62 -7.40 -20.69
N GLY A 233 -15.65 -7.23 -21.52
CA GLY A 233 -16.34 -8.33 -22.20
C GLY A 233 -15.81 -8.68 -23.58
N ASN A 234 -14.78 -8.00 -24.09
CA ASN A 234 -14.42 -8.08 -25.51
C ASN A 234 -14.06 -9.51 -25.96
N LEU A 235 -13.22 -10.22 -25.18
CA LEU A 235 -12.77 -11.59 -25.48
C LEU A 235 -13.92 -12.62 -25.54
N GLN A 236 -15.06 -12.32 -24.94
CA GLN A 236 -16.22 -13.22 -24.87
C GLN A 236 -17.40 -12.73 -25.72
N SER A 237 -17.24 -11.58 -26.39
CA SER A 237 -18.35 -10.88 -27.06
C SER A 237 -18.56 -11.34 -28.50
N GLY A 238 -19.82 -11.32 -28.95
CA GLY A 238 -20.20 -11.72 -30.30
C GLY A 238 -19.93 -10.66 -31.37
N SER A 239 -20.11 -11.04 -32.64
CA SER A 239 -19.92 -10.14 -33.81
C SER A 239 -20.79 -8.86 -33.77
N SER A 240 -21.97 -8.92 -33.14
CA SER A 240 -22.88 -7.77 -33.01
C SER A 240 -22.35 -6.68 -32.07
N PHE A 241 -21.72 -7.06 -30.95
CA PHE A 241 -21.12 -6.11 -30.02
C PHE A 241 -19.90 -5.41 -30.64
N HIS A 242 -19.06 -6.17 -31.33
CA HIS A 242 -17.93 -5.62 -32.08
C HIS A 242 -18.38 -4.60 -33.14
N MET A 243 -19.48 -4.90 -33.86
CA MET A 243 -20.07 -3.99 -34.84
C MET A 243 -20.66 -2.73 -34.18
N HIS A 244 -21.33 -2.87 -33.03
CA HIS A 244 -21.81 -1.72 -32.26
C HIS A 244 -20.66 -0.78 -31.85
N LEU A 245 -19.59 -1.32 -31.27
CA LEU A 245 -18.40 -0.54 -30.91
C LEU A 245 -17.75 0.08 -32.14
N GLN A 246 -17.67 -0.66 -33.25
CA GLN A 246 -17.11 -0.14 -34.50
C GLN A 246 -17.90 1.06 -35.01
N ASN A 247 -19.22 0.96 -35.08
CA ASN A 247 -20.08 2.06 -35.50
C ASN A 247 -19.95 3.28 -34.58
N LYS A 248 -19.87 3.07 -33.25
CA LYS A 248 -19.64 4.15 -32.28
C LYS A 248 -18.32 4.87 -32.51
N PHE A 249 -17.23 4.13 -32.70
CA PHE A 249 -15.91 4.73 -32.92
C PHE A 249 -15.78 5.41 -34.28
N SER A 250 -16.44 4.90 -35.33
CA SER A 250 -16.43 5.51 -36.67
C SER A 250 -17.16 6.87 -36.73
N GLN A 251 -17.92 7.23 -35.70
CA GLN A 251 -18.56 8.55 -35.59
C GLN A 251 -17.64 9.61 -34.96
N LEU A 252 -16.44 9.23 -34.49
CA LEU A 252 -15.48 10.15 -33.89
C LEU A 252 -14.54 10.76 -34.95
N PRO A 253 -14.08 12.01 -34.76
CA PRO A 253 -13.06 12.60 -35.63
C PRO A 253 -11.72 11.84 -35.49
N GLU A 254 -11.09 11.48 -36.61
CA GLU A 254 -9.72 10.93 -36.58
C GLU A 254 -8.69 12.06 -36.38
N PRO A 255 -7.68 11.86 -35.50
CA PRO A 255 -6.58 12.81 -35.35
C PRO A 255 -5.66 12.78 -36.59
N PRO A 256 -4.90 13.86 -36.85
CA PRO A 256 -3.91 13.87 -37.93
C PRO A 256 -2.85 12.78 -37.68
N SER A 257 -2.61 11.96 -38.71
CA SER A 257 -1.71 10.81 -38.68
C SER A 257 -0.31 11.19 -38.20
N SER A 258 0.13 10.63 -37.07
CA SER A 258 1.55 10.56 -36.71
C SER A 258 2.07 9.16 -37.03
N GLU A 259 3.22 9.09 -37.69
CA GLU A 259 3.92 7.84 -38.02
C GLU A 259 4.45 7.19 -36.72
N ALA A 260 3.58 6.48 -35.99
CA ALA A 260 3.98 5.61 -34.89
C ALA A 260 3.60 4.18 -35.23
N GLY A 261 4.61 3.32 -35.39
CA GLY A 261 4.43 1.92 -35.75
C GLY A 261 3.55 1.17 -34.75
N HIS A 262 2.62 0.36 -35.27
CA HIS A 262 1.81 -0.56 -34.47
C HIS A 262 2.73 -1.54 -33.73
N PRO A 263 2.68 -1.64 -32.39
CA PRO A 263 3.38 -2.71 -31.69
C PRO A 263 2.77 -4.05 -32.10
N ALA A 264 3.62 -5.00 -32.47
CA ALA A 264 3.21 -6.35 -32.82
C ALA A 264 2.39 -6.97 -31.68
N ALA A 265 1.20 -7.50 -32.01
CA ALA A 265 0.40 -8.28 -31.07
C ALA A 265 1.19 -9.53 -30.68
N VAL A 266 1.51 -9.68 -29.39
CA VAL A 266 2.09 -10.92 -28.88
C VAL A 266 0.94 -11.92 -28.81
N HIS A 267 1.01 -13.01 -29.59
CA HIS A 267 0.10 -14.14 -29.46
C HIS A 267 0.39 -14.85 -28.12
N LEU A 268 -0.22 -14.37 -27.04
CA LEU A 268 -0.22 -15.05 -25.76
C LEU A 268 -1.31 -16.11 -25.76
N ASN A 269 -0.95 -17.30 -25.25
CA ASN A 269 -1.82 -18.46 -25.19
C ASN A 269 -3.05 -18.14 -24.30
N GLU A 270 -4.25 -18.02 -24.89
CA GLU A 270 -5.51 -17.64 -24.22
C GLU A 270 -5.97 -18.64 -23.13
N HIS A 271 -5.25 -19.76 -22.98
CA HIS A 271 -5.63 -20.87 -22.12
C HIS A 271 -5.09 -20.79 -20.68
N THR A 272 -4.19 -19.86 -20.35
CA THR A 272 -3.73 -19.66 -18.97
C THR A 272 -4.51 -18.53 -18.28
N ARG A 273 -5.53 -18.91 -17.50
CA ARG A 273 -6.30 -18.01 -16.64
C ARG A 273 -5.52 -17.69 -15.34
N ASN A 274 -4.29 -17.18 -15.43
CA ASN A 274 -3.57 -16.67 -14.25
C ASN A 274 -3.40 -15.16 -14.41
N TYR A 275 -3.48 -14.40 -13.31
CA TYR A 275 -3.16 -12.98 -13.34
C TYR A 275 -1.66 -12.81 -13.61
N ARG A 276 -1.31 -11.99 -14.61
CA ARG A 276 0.08 -11.63 -14.91
C ARG A 276 0.49 -10.32 -14.25
N VAL A 277 -0.49 -9.47 -13.96
CA VAL A 277 -0.28 -8.16 -13.34
C VAL A 277 -1.26 -8.01 -12.18
N PHE A 278 -0.73 -7.73 -11.00
CA PHE A 278 -1.47 -7.33 -9.82
C PHE A 278 -1.25 -5.84 -9.61
N SER A 279 -2.32 -5.05 -9.63
CA SER A 279 -2.26 -3.60 -9.43
C SER A 279 -3.19 -3.21 -8.29
N PHE A 280 -2.57 -2.94 -7.14
CA PHE A 280 -3.25 -2.47 -5.95
C PHE A 280 -3.17 -0.95 -5.92
N LEU A 281 -4.27 -0.28 -6.25
CA LEU A 281 -4.26 1.18 -6.35
C LEU A 281 -4.05 1.80 -4.96
N SER A 282 -3.36 2.95 -4.88
CA SER A 282 -3.19 3.69 -3.63
C SER A 282 -4.53 4.02 -2.97
N ALA A 283 -4.58 4.09 -1.64
CA ALA A 283 -5.75 4.58 -0.93
C ALA A 283 -6.02 6.07 -1.25
N SER A 284 -7.25 6.52 -1.11
CA SER A 284 -7.59 7.95 -1.27
C SER A 284 -6.95 8.82 -0.20
N GLN A 285 -6.71 10.09 -0.53
CA GLN A 285 -6.23 11.10 0.42
C GLN A 285 -7.15 11.25 1.65
N HIS A 286 -8.42 10.87 1.53
CA HIS A 286 -9.39 10.91 2.62
C HIS A 286 -9.47 9.59 3.41
N PHE A 287 -8.53 8.66 3.23
CA PHE A 287 -8.54 7.36 3.91
C PHE A 287 -8.70 7.50 5.45
N TRP A 288 -7.97 8.43 6.06
CA TRP A 288 -8.02 8.70 7.51
C TRP A 288 -9.06 9.76 7.92
N SER A 289 -9.86 10.30 6.99
CA SER A 289 -10.93 11.23 7.36
C SER A 289 -11.93 10.53 8.28
N ARG A 290 -12.44 11.25 9.29
CA ARG A 290 -13.32 10.66 10.31
C ARG A 290 -14.61 10.23 9.64
N ARG A 291 -14.81 8.92 9.49
CA ARG A 291 -16.05 8.33 8.99
C ARG A 291 -16.77 7.59 10.12
N TYR A 292 -18.07 7.41 9.93
CA TYR A 292 -19.06 7.02 10.94
C TYR A 292 -18.50 5.99 11.95
N PRO A 293 -18.36 6.31 13.26
CA PRO A 293 -18.05 5.30 14.27
C PRO A 293 -19.21 4.29 14.32
N TYR A 294 -18.96 3.02 14.69
CA TYR A 294 -20.05 2.09 14.93
C TYR A 294 -21.02 2.75 15.91
N PRO A 295 -22.33 2.85 15.58
CA PRO A 295 -23.29 3.37 16.52
C PRO A 295 -23.17 2.48 17.75
N GLY A 296 -22.74 3.08 18.87
CA GLY A 296 -22.43 2.34 20.08
C GLY A 296 -23.60 1.42 20.41
N LEU A 297 -23.37 0.11 20.32
CA LEU A 297 -24.36 -0.86 20.72
C LEU A 297 -24.61 -0.65 22.22
N THR A 298 -25.71 0.01 22.52
CA THR A 298 -26.20 0.25 23.88
C THR A 298 -26.78 -1.01 24.52
N ASN A 299 -26.76 -2.17 23.84
CA ASN A 299 -27.27 -3.45 24.35
C ASN A 299 -26.57 -4.66 23.72
N SER A 300 -25.27 -4.87 23.96
CA SER A 300 -24.77 -6.26 23.89
C SER A 300 -25.36 -7.01 25.08
N ALA A 301 -26.10 -8.09 24.82
CA ALA A 301 -26.65 -8.92 25.88
C ALA A 301 -25.48 -9.44 26.73
N ARG A 302 -25.44 -9.07 28.02
CA ARG A 302 -24.39 -9.53 28.93
C ARG A 302 -24.39 -11.06 28.96
N ALA A 303 -23.20 -11.66 28.85
CA ALA A 303 -23.03 -13.09 28.95
C ALA A 303 -23.58 -13.60 30.29
N TYR A 304 -24.29 -14.73 30.26
CA TYR A 304 -24.88 -15.30 31.47
C TYR A 304 -23.78 -15.83 32.42
N GLN A 305 -23.85 -15.46 33.70
CA GLN A 305 -22.85 -15.78 34.74
C GLN A 305 -23.35 -16.76 35.81
N GLY A 306 -24.56 -17.33 35.66
CA GLY A 306 -25.15 -18.25 36.63
C GLY A 306 -24.86 -19.72 36.35
N ALA A 307 -25.59 -20.61 37.04
CA ALA A 307 -25.52 -22.06 36.79
C ALA A 307 -25.99 -22.40 35.37
N ILE A 308 -25.16 -23.14 34.63
CA ILE A 308 -25.43 -23.63 33.28
C ILE A 308 -25.40 -25.15 33.24
N GLU A 309 -26.24 -25.75 32.40
CA GLU A 309 -26.07 -27.16 32.05
C GLU A 309 -25.20 -27.24 30.79
N PHE A 310 -24.20 -28.13 30.81
CA PHE A 310 -23.26 -28.31 29.71
C PHE A 310 -23.15 -29.79 29.33
N ARG A 311 -23.25 -30.09 28.03
CA ARG A 311 -23.04 -31.41 27.44
C ARG A 311 -21.92 -31.34 26.42
N GLN A 312 -20.79 -31.96 26.69
CA GLN A 312 -19.68 -32.04 25.74
C GLN A 312 -19.97 -33.08 24.66
N PHE A 313 -19.61 -32.79 23.41
CA PHE A 313 -19.64 -33.78 22.34
C PHE A 313 -18.45 -34.75 22.46
N SER A 314 -18.65 -36.01 22.03
CA SER A 314 -17.58 -37.03 22.03
C SER A 314 -16.40 -36.66 21.14
N ARG A 315 -16.63 -35.84 20.12
CA ARG A 315 -15.60 -35.31 19.24
C ARG A 315 -14.86 -34.17 19.95
N GLN A 316 -13.62 -34.43 20.36
CA GLN A 316 -12.71 -33.34 20.71
C GLN A 316 -12.45 -32.51 19.45
N PRO A 317 -12.53 -31.17 19.50
CA PRO A 317 -12.04 -30.36 18.41
C PRO A 317 -10.55 -30.67 18.24
N ARG A 318 -10.08 -30.65 17.00
CA ARG A 318 -8.64 -30.57 16.79
C ARG A 318 -8.21 -29.26 17.42
N SER A 319 -7.26 -29.30 18.35
CA SER A 319 -6.57 -28.09 18.76
C SER A 319 -6.10 -27.42 17.49
N SER A 320 -6.51 -26.17 17.27
CA SER A 320 -5.90 -25.33 16.25
C SER A 320 -4.39 -25.42 16.50
N ALA A 321 -3.59 -25.76 15.48
CA ALA A 321 -2.13 -25.78 15.61
C ALA A 321 -1.54 -24.38 15.94
N PHE A 322 -2.41 -23.38 16.10
CA PHE A 322 -2.16 -21.96 16.17
C PHE A 322 -2.59 -21.36 17.53
N THR A 323 -3.41 -22.04 18.34
CA THR A 323 -3.75 -21.59 19.71
C THR A 323 -2.74 -22.15 20.69
N SER A 324 -1.88 -21.29 21.24
CA SER A 324 -0.74 -21.75 22.06
C SER A 324 -1.06 -22.02 23.53
N ASN A 325 -2.10 -21.40 24.10
CA ASN A 325 -2.28 -21.37 25.57
C ASN A 325 -3.71 -21.69 26.07
N SER A 326 -4.64 -21.99 25.17
CA SER A 326 -6.01 -22.36 25.52
C SER A 326 -6.40 -23.67 24.84
N SER A 327 -7.19 -24.47 25.56
CA SER A 327 -7.83 -25.67 25.01
C SER A 327 -9.30 -25.36 24.72
N GLY A 328 -9.94 -26.20 23.92
CA GLY A 328 -11.36 -26.03 23.65
C GLY A 328 -12.09 -27.34 23.47
N CYS A 329 -13.41 -27.30 23.63
CA CYS A 329 -14.29 -28.41 23.30
C CYS A 329 -15.59 -27.94 22.65
N LEU A 330 -16.17 -28.81 21.82
CA LEU A 330 -17.51 -28.59 21.29
C LEU A 330 -18.54 -29.20 22.24
N GLY A 331 -19.69 -28.56 22.35
CA GLY A 331 -20.79 -29.10 23.14
C GLY A 331 -22.06 -28.28 22.97
N GLN A 332 -22.98 -28.49 23.91
CA GLN A 332 -24.20 -27.72 24.03
C GLN A 332 -24.33 -27.17 25.45
N ILE A 333 -24.91 -25.98 25.55
CA ILE A 333 -25.33 -25.41 26.84
C ILE A 333 -26.84 -25.24 26.88
N ARG A 334 -27.41 -25.32 28.09
CA ARG A 334 -28.78 -24.89 28.38
C ARG A 334 -28.75 -23.81 29.45
N LEU A 335 -29.35 -22.66 29.13
CA LEU A 335 -29.53 -21.53 30.05
C LEU A 335 -30.96 -21.56 30.62
N PRO A 336 -31.22 -20.97 31.79
CA PRO A 336 -32.58 -20.93 32.35
C PRO A 336 -33.58 -20.32 31.35
N GLY A 337 -34.62 -21.08 31.01
CA GLY A 337 -35.68 -20.64 30.08
C GLY A 337 -35.30 -20.63 28.59
N ILE A 338 -34.11 -21.11 28.21
CA ILE A 338 -33.65 -21.20 26.82
C ILE A 338 -33.32 -22.67 26.51
N ASP A 339 -33.70 -23.14 25.32
CA ASP A 339 -33.38 -24.50 24.87
C ASP A 339 -31.87 -24.70 24.63
N TRP A 340 -31.45 -25.94 24.35
CA TRP A 340 -30.06 -26.29 24.09
C TRP A 340 -29.47 -25.51 22.90
N GLN A 341 -28.30 -24.92 23.11
CA GLN A 341 -27.55 -24.18 22.09
C GLN A 341 -26.16 -24.78 21.88
N ASN A 342 -25.74 -24.93 20.63
CA ASN A 342 -24.41 -25.41 20.28
C ASN A 342 -23.35 -24.35 20.59
N VAL A 343 -22.26 -24.77 21.22
CA VAL A 343 -21.17 -23.88 21.64
C VAL A 343 -19.79 -24.45 21.32
N PHE A 344 -18.86 -23.53 21.12
CA PHE A 344 -17.44 -23.77 21.33
C PHE A 344 -17.06 -23.25 22.72
N VAL A 345 -16.56 -24.14 23.57
CA VAL A 345 -16.09 -23.81 24.91
C VAL A 345 -14.59 -23.60 24.85
N LYS A 346 -14.14 -22.38 25.14
CA LYS A 346 -12.73 -22.07 25.31
C LYS A 346 -12.35 -22.18 26.78
N ILE A 347 -11.23 -22.84 27.06
CA ILE A 347 -10.73 -23.11 28.41
C ILE A 347 -9.30 -22.61 28.50
N GLY A 348 -9.06 -21.63 29.35
CA GLY A 348 -7.73 -21.07 29.53
C GLY A 348 -7.62 -20.09 30.70
N PRO A 349 -6.38 -19.80 31.14
CA PRO A 349 -6.13 -18.90 32.27
C PRO A 349 -6.49 -17.44 31.96
N GLN A 350 -6.69 -17.09 30.68
CA GLN A 350 -6.99 -15.72 30.24
C GLN A 350 -8.49 -15.44 30.05
N ALA A 351 -9.36 -16.36 30.46
CA ALA A 351 -10.80 -16.27 30.21
C ALA A 351 -11.45 -14.97 30.76
N GLU A 352 -11.03 -14.51 31.93
CA GLU A 352 -11.57 -13.28 32.52
C GLU A 352 -11.22 -12.04 31.69
N TYR A 353 -9.94 -11.92 31.28
CA TYR A 353 -9.51 -10.83 30.41
C TYR A 353 -10.17 -10.91 29.04
N GLU A 354 -10.20 -12.08 28.42
CA GLU A 354 -10.78 -12.26 27.09
C GLU A 354 -12.28 -11.90 27.08
N ALA A 355 -13.03 -12.23 28.14
CA ALA A 355 -14.42 -11.80 28.28
C ALA A 355 -14.56 -10.26 28.35
N SER A 356 -13.62 -9.58 29.02
CA SER A 356 -13.58 -8.11 29.07
C SER A 356 -13.16 -7.51 27.72
N ALA A 357 -12.15 -8.08 27.07
CA ALA A 357 -11.65 -7.63 25.77
C ALA A 357 -12.73 -7.76 24.68
N LEU A 358 -13.51 -8.85 24.70
CA LEU A 358 -14.63 -9.05 23.78
C LEU A 358 -15.63 -7.88 23.80
N HIS A 359 -15.94 -7.35 24.98
CA HIS A 359 -16.83 -6.19 25.09
C HIS A 359 -16.24 -4.97 24.37
N ALA A 360 -14.94 -4.73 24.47
CA ALA A 360 -14.26 -3.67 23.74
C ALA A 360 -14.19 -3.96 22.22
N VAL A 361 -13.96 -5.22 21.82
CA VAL A 361 -13.98 -5.62 20.40
C VAL A 361 -15.34 -5.32 19.77
N GLN A 362 -16.45 -5.59 20.47
CA GLN A 362 -17.81 -5.28 20.01
C GLN A 362 -18.08 -3.78 19.81
N GLN A 363 -17.25 -2.88 20.37
CA GLN A 363 -17.37 -1.43 20.17
C GLN A 363 -16.69 -0.96 18.88
N TYR A 364 -15.63 -1.64 18.44
CA TYR A 364 -14.77 -1.19 17.33
C TYR A 364 -14.82 -2.10 16.10
N PHE A 365 -15.48 -3.25 16.18
CA PHE A 365 -15.67 -4.20 15.07
C PHE A 365 -17.16 -4.47 14.83
N PRO A 366 -17.58 -4.85 13.61
CA PRO A 366 -18.98 -5.14 13.33
C PRO A 366 -19.46 -6.31 14.17
N SER A 367 -20.59 -6.16 14.85
CA SER A 367 -21.17 -7.22 15.69
C SER A 367 -21.46 -8.51 14.93
N SER A 368 -21.73 -8.42 13.62
CA SER A 368 -21.90 -9.57 12.72
C SER A 368 -20.63 -10.40 12.53
N CYS A 369 -19.45 -9.83 12.80
CA CYS A 369 -18.13 -10.44 12.62
C CYS A 369 -17.43 -10.76 13.95
N VAL A 370 -18.12 -10.64 15.08
CA VAL A 370 -17.59 -10.87 16.43
C VAL A 370 -18.38 -12.02 17.07
N GLN A 371 -17.68 -12.93 17.76
CA GLN A 371 -18.31 -14.07 18.43
C GLN A 371 -19.29 -13.63 19.50
N GLN A 372 -20.43 -14.32 19.53
CA GLN A 372 -21.41 -14.16 20.59
C GLN A 372 -21.03 -15.03 21.79
N LEU A 373 -20.66 -14.39 22.90
CA LEU A 373 -20.46 -15.08 24.19
C LEU A 373 -21.83 -15.30 24.85
N LEU A 374 -22.25 -16.56 24.98
CA LEU A 374 -23.55 -16.92 25.55
C LEU A 374 -23.51 -17.01 27.07
N ALA A 375 -22.41 -17.56 27.61
CA ALA A 375 -22.19 -17.70 29.04
C ALA A 375 -20.70 -17.68 29.39
N GLN A 376 -20.37 -17.42 30.65
CA GLN A 376 -19.00 -17.47 31.15
C GLN A 376 -18.94 -18.08 32.55
N ASN A 377 -17.87 -18.82 32.83
CA ASN A 377 -17.48 -19.27 34.16
C ASN A 377 -15.97 -18.97 34.31
N THR A 378 -15.66 -17.72 34.64
CA THR A 378 -14.29 -17.23 34.73
C THR A 378 -13.50 -17.90 35.87
N THR A 379 -14.16 -18.28 36.97
CA THR A 379 -13.54 -19.06 38.06
C THR A 379 -13.04 -20.43 37.58
N ALA A 380 -13.75 -21.05 36.64
CA ALA A 380 -13.31 -22.29 36.00
C ALA A 380 -12.48 -22.07 34.72
N GLY A 381 -12.18 -20.81 34.38
CA GLY A 381 -11.47 -20.44 33.16
C GLY A 381 -12.21 -20.76 31.85
N LYS A 382 -13.56 -20.80 31.86
CA LYS A 382 -14.38 -21.23 30.70
C LYS A 382 -15.20 -20.10 30.10
N LEU A 383 -15.13 -19.96 28.78
CA LEU A 383 -15.98 -19.09 27.96
C LEU A 383 -16.80 -19.93 26.98
N PHE A 384 -18.11 -19.67 26.90
CA PHE A 384 -19.05 -20.45 26.08
C PHE A 384 -19.51 -19.59 24.90
N PHE A 385 -18.80 -19.70 23.78
CA PHE A 385 -19.12 -18.98 22.56
C PHE A 385 -20.15 -19.74 21.74
N LYS A 386 -21.09 -19.02 21.13
CA LYS A 386 -22.01 -19.60 20.14
C LYS A 386 -21.21 -20.24 19.02
N LEU A 387 -21.56 -21.48 18.68
CA LEU A 387 -20.85 -22.22 17.64
C LEU A 387 -21.10 -21.58 16.27
N HIS A 388 -20.02 -21.34 15.54
CA HIS A 388 -20.06 -20.94 14.14
C HIS A 388 -19.56 -22.08 13.27
N GLU A 389 -20.31 -22.38 12.21
CA GLU A 389 -19.93 -23.40 11.25
C GLU A 389 -18.85 -22.87 10.32
N GLY A 390 -17.79 -23.66 10.12
CA GLY A 390 -16.70 -23.26 9.23
C GLY A 390 -15.37 -23.88 9.62
N LYS A 391 -14.31 -23.29 9.06
CA LYS A 391 -12.90 -23.58 9.36
C LYS A 391 -12.15 -22.26 9.52
N THR A 392 -10.94 -22.30 10.08
CA THR A 392 -10.11 -21.11 10.04
C THR A 392 -9.65 -20.84 8.60
N LEU A 393 -9.38 -19.57 8.26
CA LEU A 393 -8.88 -19.21 6.94
C LEU A 393 -7.55 -19.95 6.61
N HIS A 394 -6.71 -20.16 7.63
CA HIS A 394 -5.49 -20.97 7.51
C HIS A 394 -5.77 -22.44 7.21
N GLU A 395 -6.77 -23.05 7.85
CA GLU A 395 -7.16 -24.44 7.55
C GLU A 395 -7.66 -24.58 6.10
N ILE A 396 -8.46 -23.62 5.62
CA ILE A 396 -8.89 -23.59 4.21
C ILE A 396 -7.69 -23.51 3.28
N ARG A 397 -6.70 -22.68 3.62
CA ARG A 397 -5.48 -22.53 2.84
C ARG A 397 -4.59 -23.77 2.85
N LEU A 398 -4.45 -24.43 4.00
CA LEU A 398 -3.75 -25.72 4.10
C LEU A 398 -4.44 -26.80 3.28
N ASP A 399 -5.78 -26.85 3.29
CA ASP A 399 -6.55 -27.82 2.51
C ASP A 399 -6.32 -27.60 0.99
N LEU A 400 -6.31 -26.35 0.54
CA LEU A 400 -5.99 -25.98 -0.85
C LEU A 400 -4.61 -26.50 -1.28
N LEU A 401 -3.57 -26.19 -0.51
CA LEU A 401 -2.20 -26.58 -0.82
C LEU A 401 -1.96 -28.09 -0.73
N ASN A 402 -2.71 -28.79 0.14
CA ASN A 402 -2.68 -30.25 0.27
C ASN A 402 -3.63 -30.97 -0.71
N THR A 403 -4.12 -30.29 -1.76
CA THR A 403 -5.01 -30.85 -2.80
C THR A 403 -6.33 -31.43 -2.27
N ARG A 404 -6.80 -30.99 -1.10
CA ARG A 404 -8.13 -31.30 -0.58
C ARG A 404 -9.07 -30.17 -0.98
N PRO A 405 -9.96 -30.33 -1.98
CA PRO A 405 -10.73 -29.20 -2.49
C PRO A 405 -11.73 -28.70 -1.43
N PRO A 406 -11.51 -27.52 -0.81
CA PRO A 406 -12.50 -26.95 0.11
C PRO A 406 -13.65 -26.30 -0.67
N PHE A 407 -13.40 -25.97 -1.95
CA PHE A 407 -14.34 -25.38 -2.88
C PHE A 407 -14.71 -26.38 -3.98
N SER A 408 -16.00 -26.70 -4.11
CA SER A 408 -16.48 -27.56 -5.19
C SER A 408 -16.64 -26.77 -6.48
N GLY A 409 -15.85 -27.08 -7.51
CA GLY A 409 -16.03 -26.54 -8.87
C GLY A 409 -15.50 -25.12 -9.11
N MET A 410 -14.80 -24.50 -8.15
CA MET A 410 -14.16 -23.19 -8.34
C MET A 410 -12.79 -23.34 -9.01
N ASN A 411 -12.49 -22.48 -10.00
CA ASN A 411 -11.15 -22.42 -10.61
C ASN A 411 -10.16 -21.62 -9.72
N LEU A 412 -8.87 -21.67 -10.05
CA LEU A 412 -7.82 -21.02 -9.24
C LEU A 412 -8.01 -19.51 -9.07
N LEU A 413 -8.47 -18.79 -10.10
CA LEU A 413 -8.74 -17.35 -9.99
C LEU A 413 -9.92 -17.07 -9.06
N ASP A 414 -10.99 -17.86 -9.15
CA ASP A 414 -12.15 -17.68 -8.29
C ASP A 414 -11.78 -17.95 -6.83
N GLN A 415 -10.89 -18.91 -6.56
CA GLN A 415 -10.34 -19.15 -5.23
C GLN A 415 -9.49 -17.96 -4.75
N ALA A 416 -8.58 -17.44 -5.59
CA ALA A 416 -7.77 -16.27 -5.27
C ALA A 416 -8.63 -15.02 -4.99
N ASN A 417 -9.69 -14.82 -5.79
CA ASN A 417 -10.67 -13.75 -5.60
C ASN A 417 -11.45 -13.92 -4.29
N TRP A 418 -11.82 -15.15 -3.93
CA TRP A 418 -12.49 -15.43 -2.66
C TRP A 418 -11.63 -14.99 -1.46
N PHE A 419 -10.33 -15.29 -1.48
CA PHE A 419 -9.39 -14.81 -0.45
C PHE A 419 -9.23 -13.28 -0.46
N LEU A 420 -9.17 -12.67 -1.65
CA LEU A 420 -9.11 -11.21 -1.78
C LEU A 420 -10.33 -10.53 -1.13
N GLU A 421 -11.53 -11.07 -1.33
CA GLU A 421 -12.74 -10.49 -0.74
C GLU A 421 -12.72 -10.54 0.79
N VAL A 422 -12.29 -11.67 1.37
CA VAL A 422 -12.09 -11.80 2.82
C VAL A 422 -11.11 -10.75 3.33
N GLU A 423 -9.95 -10.64 2.69
CA GLU A 423 -8.86 -9.75 3.12
C GLU A 423 -9.19 -8.27 2.94
N LEU A 424 -9.92 -7.87 1.90
CA LEU A 424 -10.39 -6.48 1.72
C LEU A 424 -11.38 -6.06 2.81
N CYS A 425 -12.31 -6.94 3.17
CA CYS A 425 -13.24 -6.68 4.27
C CYS A 425 -12.51 -6.62 5.62
N ARG A 426 -11.55 -7.52 5.84
CA ARG A 426 -10.72 -7.49 7.05
C ARG A 426 -9.86 -6.24 7.14
N ALA A 427 -9.27 -5.80 6.04
CA ALA A 427 -8.51 -4.55 5.99
C ALA A 427 -9.39 -3.33 6.30
N GLU A 428 -10.63 -3.26 5.78
CA GLU A 428 -11.59 -2.22 6.15
C GLU A 428 -11.86 -2.23 7.66
N GLN A 429 -12.17 -3.39 8.24
CA GLN A 429 -12.52 -3.50 9.66
C GLN A 429 -11.37 -3.10 10.59
N VAL A 430 -10.14 -3.54 10.30
CA VAL A 430 -8.95 -3.20 11.09
C VAL A 430 -8.64 -1.71 10.98
N THR A 431 -8.68 -1.15 9.76
CA THR A 431 -8.40 0.28 9.55
C THR A 431 -9.50 1.18 10.11
N ASP A 432 -10.76 0.74 10.11
CA ASP A 432 -11.86 1.39 10.82
C ASP A 432 -11.61 1.47 12.33
N ALA A 433 -11.19 0.35 12.94
CA ALA A 433 -10.85 0.32 14.36
C ALA A 433 -9.69 1.28 14.67
N TYR A 434 -8.62 1.25 13.88
CA TYR A 434 -7.50 2.18 14.03
C TYR A 434 -7.93 3.63 13.86
N ARG A 435 -8.62 3.95 12.77
CA ARG A 435 -9.08 5.31 12.49
C ARG A 435 -9.96 5.87 13.61
N THR A 436 -10.79 5.02 14.22
CA THR A 436 -11.68 5.42 15.31
C THR A 436 -10.91 5.69 16.60
N THR A 437 -9.82 4.96 16.84
CA THR A 437 -9.16 4.91 18.16
C THR A 437 -7.79 5.59 18.23
N LEU A 438 -7.10 5.82 17.11
CA LEU A 438 -5.78 6.47 17.06
C LEU A 438 -5.75 7.87 17.70
N LYS A 439 -6.89 8.58 17.69
CA LYS A 439 -7.04 9.92 18.29
C LYS A 439 -7.62 9.90 19.70
N MET A 440 -7.98 8.73 20.21
CA MET A 440 -8.34 8.59 21.62
C MET A 440 -7.01 8.63 22.37
N GLU A 441 -6.76 9.63 23.21
CA GLU A 441 -5.60 9.61 24.11
C GLU A 441 -5.75 8.38 25.01
N PRO A 442 -5.03 7.28 24.76
CA PRO A 442 -5.13 6.12 25.61
C PRO A 442 -4.43 6.47 26.93
N ASP A 443 -4.84 5.81 28.01
CA ASP A 443 -4.14 5.97 29.28
C ASP A 443 -2.69 5.49 29.14
N SER A 444 -1.76 6.44 29.03
CA SER A 444 -0.33 6.16 28.80
C SER A 444 0.31 5.38 29.95
N SER A 445 -0.35 5.32 31.12
CA SER A 445 0.11 4.52 32.26
C SER A 445 0.04 3.01 32.00
N CYS A 446 -0.75 2.54 31.02
CA CYS A 446 -0.93 1.11 30.73
C CYS A 446 -0.10 0.57 29.55
N PHE A 447 0.73 1.39 28.89
CA PHE A 447 1.50 0.95 27.71
C PHE A 447 2.37 -0.28 27.99
N ARG A 448 2.95 -0.32 29.19
CA ARG A 448 3.84 -1.40 29.65
C ARG A 448 3.09 -2.71 29.95
N ASP A 449 1.82 -2.62 30.31
CA ASP A 449 0.97 -3.76 30.68
C ASP A 449 0.17 -4.31 29.49
N GLN A 450 0.42 -3.78 28.28
CA GLN A 450 -0.22 -4.26 27.06
C GLN A 450 0.17 -5.71 26.78
N ARG A 451 -0.82 -6.59 26.68
CA ARG A 451 -0.62 -8.03 26.49
C ARG A 451 0.04 -8.42 25.17
N ILE A 452 0.09 -7.50 24.20
CA ILE A 452 0.74 -7.78 22.91
C ILE A 452 2.24 -8.07 23.08
N HIS A 453 2.87 -7.52 24.12
CA HIS A 453 4.29 -7.74 24.44
C HIS A 453 4.63 -9.21 24.67
N ARG A 454 3.63 -10.04 25.06
CA ARG A 454 3.71 -11.51 25.13
C ARG A 454 4.16 -12.18 23.83
N PHE A 455 3.88 -11.59 22.68
CA PHE A 455 4.28 -12.13 21.39
C PHE A 455 5.62 -11.63 20.88
N PHE A 456 6.17 -10.60 21.50
CA PHE A 456 7.35 -9.88 21.03
C PHE A 456 8.38 -9.77 22.16
N HIS A 457 8.39 -8.65 22.89
CA HIS A 457 9.35 -8.35 23.94
C HIS A 457 9.57 -9.53 24.93
N GLU A 458 8.49 -10.10 25.48
CA GLU A 458 8.59 -11.19 26.46
C GLU A 458 9.26 -12.45 25.88
N ARG A 459 9.10 -12.72 24.58
CA ARG A 459 9.74 -13.89 23.93
C ARG A 459 11.23 -13.70 23.72
N LEU A 460 11.70 -12.45 23.65
CA LEU A 460 13.10 -12.11 23.47
C LEU A 460 13.85 -12.04 24.81
N GLN A 461 13.14 -11.94 25.94
CA GLN A 461 13.78 -11.84 27.25
C GLN A 461 14.69 -13.04 27.52
N SER A 462 15.95 -12.73 27.87
CA SER A 462 17.01 -13.72 28.16
C SER A 462 17.26 -14.74 27.06
N ASP A 463 16.81 -14.47 25.82
CA ASP A 463 16.82 -15.42 24.69
C ASP A 463 16.12 -16.76 24.99
N ALA A 464 15.29 -16.82 26.04
CA ALA A 464 14.76 -18.06 26.59
C ALA A 464 13.95 -18.83 25.55
N ARG A 465 13.08 -18.14 24.80
CA ARG A 465 12.26 -18.79 23.77
C ARG A 465 13.10 -19.36 22.62
N PHE A 466 14.17 -18.67 22.24
CA PHE A 466 15.06 -19.15 21.18
C PHE A 466 15.82 -20.39 21.66
N VAL A 467 16.36 -20.35 22.88
CA VAL A 467 17.08 -21.48 23.49
C VAL A 467 16.15 -22.69 23.63
N ASP A 468 14.93 -22.47 24.14
CA ASP A 468 13.90 -23.51 24.27
C ASP A 468 13.56 -24.17 22.95
N PHE A 469 13.57 -23.40 21.85
CA PHE A 469 13.30 -23.94 20.53
C PHE A 469 14.52 -24.66 19.95
N TYR A 470 15.69 -24.02 19.91
CA TYR A 470 16.74 -24.40 18.97
C TYR A 470 18.00 -24.97 19.61
N ALA A 471 18.10 -25.08 20.94
CA ALA A 471 19.31 -25.61 21.58
C ALA A 471 19.68 -27.01 21.07
N GLU A 472 18.72 -27.94 21.02
CA GLU A 472 18.94 -29.29 20.49
C GLU A 472 19.23 -29.29 18.99
N THR A 473 18.58 -28.40 18.24
CA THR A 473 18.74 -28.26 16.78
C THR A 473 20.15 -27.84 16.42
N ILE A 474 20.66 -26.82 17.11
CA ILE A 474 22.02 -26.32 16.93
C ILE A 474 23.02 -27.43 17.28
N GLN A 475 22.83 -28.13 18.39
CA GLN A 475 23.66 -29.29 18.73
C GLN A 475 23.64 -30.38 17.65
N GLY A 476 22.46 -30.67 17.10
CA GLY A 476 22.30 -31.64 16.01
C GLY A 476 23.01 -31.22 14.72
N ILE A 477 22.87 -29.96 14.30
CA ILE A 477 23.55 -29.38 13.12
C ILE A 477 25.07 -29.45 13.28
N CYS A 478 25.57 -29.33 14.50
CA CYS A 478 27.00 -29.26 14.80
C CYS A 478 27.68 -30.61 15.08
N SER A 479 26.98 -31.72 14.90
CA SER A 479 27.45 -33.10 15.18
C SER A 479 28.93 -33.33 14.84
N GLY A 480 29.79 -33.36 15.88
CA GLY A 480 31.25 -33.54 15.79
C GLY A 480 32.09 -32.37 16.33
N ARG A 481 31.50 -31.19 16.56
CA ARG A 481 32.13 -30.04 17.24
C ARG A 481 31.18 -29.48 18.30
N ALA A 482 31.62 -29.41 19.56
CA ALA A 482 30.82 -28.80 20.62
C ALA A 482 30.83 -27.27 20.46
N ILE A 483 29.72 -26.69 20.03
CA ILE A 483 29.48 -25.25 20.04
C ILE A 483 28.28 -24.94 20.93
N SER A 484 28.38 -23.91 21.77
CA SER A 484 27.24 -23.45 22.56
C SER A 484 26.26 -22.66 21.69
N VAL A 485 24.99 -22.56 22.10
CA VAL A 485 24.00 -21.72 21.41
C VAL A 485 24.46 -20.26 21.34
N LEU A 486 25.10 -19.77 22.42
CA LEU A 486 25.65 -18.43 22.50
C LEU A 486 26.79 -18.20 21.49
N ASP A 487 27.67 -19.19 21.31
CA ASP A 487 28.74 -19.11 20.32
C ASP A 487 28.18 -19.20 18.90
N PHE A 488 27.15 -20.02 18.66
CA PHE A 488 26.47 -20.10 17.37
C PHE A 488 25.85 -18.74 16.96
N MET A 489 25.22 -18.03 17.90
CA MET A 489 24.63 -16.71 17.64
C MET A 489 25.66 -15.64 17.23
N LYS A 490 26.94 -15.85 17.55
CA LYS A 490 28.05 -14.93 17.25
C LYS A 490 28.73 -15.21 15.91
N ILE A 491 28.36 -16.29 15.23
CA ILE A 491 28.93 -16.62 13.93
C ILE A 491 28.43 -15.61 12.88
N PRO A 492 29.32 -15.01 12.07
CA PRO A 492 28.94 -14.16 10.95
C PRO A 492 27.97 -14.84 9.97
N LEU A 493 27.03 -14.08 9.42
CA LEU A 493 26.02 -14.57 8.50
C LEU A 493 26.31 -14.10 7.06
N THR A 494 26.14 -14.99 6.09
CA THR A 494 26.06 -14.64 4.68
C THR A 494 24.77 -15.23 4.13
N ILE A 495 23.90 -14.38 3.58
CA ILE A 495 22.59 -14.76 3.07
C ILE A 495 22.52 -14.34 1.60
N ASN A 496 22.28 -15.28 0.68
CA ASN A 496 22.25 -15.04 -0.77
C ASN A 496 23.47 -14.23 -1.26
N SER A 497 24.68 -14.63 -0.84
CA SER A 497 25.96 -13.95 -1.11
C SER A 497 26.16 -12.56 -0.51
N GLU A 498 25.21 -12.03 0.27
CA GLU A 498 25.34 -10.76 0.99
C GLU A 498 25.77 -11.00 2.44
N SER A 499 26.66 -10.16 2.98
CA SER A 499 27.15 -10.28 4.35
C SER A 499 26.23 -9.56 5.34
N TYR A 500 25.91 -10.22 6.45
CA TYR A 500 25.08 -9.70 7.53
C TYR A 500 25.79 -9.86 8.88
N LEU A 501 25.41 -9.02 9.84
CA LEU A 501 25.89 -9.13 11.22
C LEU A 501 25.46 -10.47 11.85
N PRO A 502 26.14 -10.94 12.91
CA PRO A 502 25.74 -12.16 13.61
C PRO A 502 24.32 -12.09 14.18
N LEU A 503 23.68 -13.25 14.39
CA LEU A 503 22.33 -13.34 14.93
C LEU A 503 22.18 -12.63 16.30
N GLU A 504 23.21 -12.68 17.14
CA GLU A 504 23.25 -11.98 18.43
C GLU A 504 22.95 -10.48 18.28
N HIS A 505 23.48 -9.84 17.22
CA HIS A 505 23.22 -8.42 16.97
C HIS A 505 21.71 -8.15 16.77
N TYR A 506 21.05 -8.94 15.93
CA TYR A 506 19.63 -8.77 15.65
C TYR A 506 18.74 -9.09 16.85
N LEU A 507 19.09 -10.11 17.65
CA LEU A 507 18.40 -10.39 18.92
C LEU A 507 18.55 -9.24 19.91
N ASN A 508 19.74 -8.66 20.02
CA ASN A 508 19.99 -7.50 20.90
C ASN A 508 19.19 -6.28 20.44
N GLN A 509 19.21 -5.96 19.15
CA GLN A 509 18.47 -4.83 18.60
C GLN A 509 16.95 -5.05 18.67
N ALA A 510 16.46 -6.28 18.46
CA ALA A 510 15.05 -6.60 18.63
C ALA A 510 14.59 -6.40 20.08
N ARG A 511 15.43 -6.76 21.07
CA ARG A 511 15.11 -6.51 22.48
C ARG A 511 14.96 -5.04 22.78
N GLU A 512 15.85 -4.20 22.24
CA GLU A 512 15.82 -2.75 22.40
C GLU A 512 14.62 -2.13 21.68
N ALA A 513 14.48 -2.38 20.37
CA ALA A 513 13.43 -1.79 19.55
C ALA A 513 12.01 -2.17 20.01
N LEU A 514 11.84 -3.36 20.58
CA LEU A 514 10.55 -3.86 21.06
C LEU A 514 10.37 -3.69 22.57
N ASP A 515 11.28 -3.01 23.27
CA ASP A 515 11.14 -2.74 24.70
C ASP A 515 10.08 -1.65 24.94
N PRO A 516 8.99 -1.96 25.66
CA PRO A 516 7.96 -0.96 25.97
C PRO A 516 8.39 0.08 27.01
N GLN A 517 9.63 0.04 27.51
CA GLN A 517 10.17 0.98 28.49
C GLN A 517 11.12 2.03 27.88
N ILE A 518 11.45 1.92 26.59
CA ILE A 518 12.42 2.83 25.95
C ILE A 518 11.73 4.08 25.41
N VAL A 519 12.06 5.21 26.03
CA VAL A 519 11.67 6.56 25.60
C VAL A 519 12.25 6.90 24.23
N GLY A 520 11.44 7.44 23.33
CA GLY A 520 11.87 7.68 21.94
C GLY A 520 11.83 6.45 21.03
N GLY A 521 11.44 5.30 21.58
CA GLY A 521 11.32 4.03 20.86
C GLY A 521 9.86 3.63 20.64
N LEU A 522 9.54 2.36 20.94
CA LEU A 522 8.21 1.80 20.78
C LEU A 522 7.11 2.59 21.51
N GLU A 523 7.40 3.18 22.69
CA GLU A 523 6.42 3.94 23.48
C GLU A 523 5.94 5.23 22.81
N ASP A 524 6.73 5.80 21.89
CA ASP A 524 6.43 7.06 21.19
C ASP A 524 5.56 6.86 19.94
N LEU A 525 5.34 5.61 19.53
CA LEU A 525 4.50 5.27 18.38
C LEU A 525 3.01 5.35 18.74
N PRO A 526 2.13 5.55 17.74
CA PRO A 526 0.69 5.63 17.99
C PRO A 526 0.14 4.37 18.63
N VAL A 527 -0.90 4.52 19.44
CA VAL A 527 -1.65 3.42 20.05
C VAL A 527 -3.06 3.42 19.49
N ALA A 528 -3.57 2.24 19.14
CA ALA A 528 -4.94 2.06 18.71
C ALA A 528 -5.49 0.72 19.18
N PHE A 529 -6.81 0.58 19.14
CA PHE A 529 -7.46 -0.69 19.43
C PHE A 529 -7.26 -1.66 18.27
N GLY A 530 -6.63 -2.80 18.54
CA GLY A 530 -6.40 -3.88 17.58
C GLY A 530 -6.69 -5.25 18.18
N LEU A 531 -6.73 -6.27 17.32
CA LEU A 531 -7.07 -7.64 17.72
C LEU A 531 -5.89 -8.37 18.41
N GLY A 532 -4.67 -7.86 18.24
CA GLY A 532 -3.41 -8.38 18.71
C GLY A 532 -2.93 -9.58 17.88
N ASP A 533 -3.75 -10.63 17.82
CA ASP A 533 -3.43 -11.88 17.12
C ASP A 533 -4.37 -12.14 15.94
N GLY A 534 -4.85 -11.09 15.28
CA GLY A 534 -5.95 -11.19 14.32
C GLY A 534 -5.64 -11.90 13.01
N HIS A 535 -4.60 -12.75 12.91
CA HIS A 535 -4.16 -13.46 11.69
C HIS A 535 -5.20 -14.48 11.16
N GLY A 536 -5.01 -15.04 9.95
CA GLY A 536 -5.98 -15.94 9.33
C GLY A 536 -6.26 -17.26 10.09
N GLY A 537 -5.47 -17.59 11.11
CA GLY A 537 -5.75 -18.70 12.02
C GLY A 537 -6.81 -18.36 13.06
N ASN A 538 -7.04 -17.06 13.27
CA ASN A 538 -8.04 -16.47 14.17
C ASN A 538 -9.19 -15.81 13.39
N LEU A 539 -9.40 -16.26 12.15
CA LEU A 539 -10.50 -15.86 11.28
C LEU A 539 -11.29 -17.09 10.86
N MET A 540 -12.53 -17.23 11.34
CA MET A 540 -13.43 -18.30 10.97
C MET A 540 -14.23 -17.93 9.73
N VAL A 541 -14.24 -18.83 8.77
CA VAL A 541 -14.89 -18.66 7.47
C VAL A 541 -15.67 -19.90 7.07
N ASN A 542 -16.74 -19.72 6.31
CA ASN A 542 -17.46 -20.82 5.68
C ASN A 542 -17.16 -20.82 4.17
N PRO A 543 -16.41 -21.81 3.63
CA PRO A 543 -16.08 -21.87 2.20
C PRO A 543 -17.30 -22.08 1.28
N HIS A 544 -18.44 -22.48 1.85
CA HIS A 544 -19.72 -22.59 1.14
C HIS A 544 -20.63 -21.36 1.33
N GLY A 545 -20.23 -20.42 2.19
CA GLY A 545 -20.91 -19.15 2.43
C GLY A 545 -20.35 -18.01 1.58
N LYS A 546 -20.80 -16.78 1.85
CA LYS A 546 -20.19 -15.59 1.24
C LYS A 546 -18.82 -15.33 1.86
N PRO A 547 -17.81 -14.88 1.08
CA PRO A 547 -16.50 -14.50 1.63
C PRO A 547 -16.58 -13.43 2.73
N THR A 548 -17.62 -12.60 2.67
CA THR A 548 -17.87 -11.48 3.60
C THR A 548 -18.46 -11.93 4.93
N ASP A 549 -18.96 -13.17 5.00
CA ASP A 549 -19.61 -13.74 6.19
C ASP A 549 -18.56 -14.51 7.01
N PHE A 550 -17.62 -13.77 7.60
CA PHE A 550 -16.57 -14.31 8.46
C PHE A 550 -16.67 -13.78 9.90
N MET A 551 -15.95 -14.43 10.80
CA MET A 551 -15.90 -14.05 12.20
C MET A 551 -14.47 -14.04 12.74
N HIS A 552 -14.08 -12.94 13.38
CA HIS A 552 -12.88 -12.89 14.21
C HIS A 552 -13.08 -13.78 15.43
N ILE A 553 -12.06 -14.53 15.81
CA ILE A 553 -12.06 -15.37 17.01
C ILE A 553 -10.78 -15.11 17.81
N ASP A 554 -10.74 -15.60 19.05
CA ASP A 554 -9.57 -15.46 19.94
C ASP A 554 -9.19 -14.01 20.28
N TYR A 555 -9.78 -13.49 21.36
CA TYR A 555 -9.59 -12.09 21.78
C TYR A 555 -8.61 -11.94 22.96
N GLU A 556 -7.80 -12.98 23.24
CA GLU A 556 -6.89 -13.01 24.41
C GLU A 556 -5.92 -11.83 24.47
N ILE A 557 -5.56 -11.26 23.31
CA ILE A 557 -4.55 -10.21 23.16
C ILE A 557 -5.16 -8.92 22.58
N SER A 558 -6.47 -8.91 22.29
CA SER A 558 -7.14 -7.70 21.81
C SER A 558 -7.09 -6.59 22.86
N GLY A 559 -6.94 -5.35 22.41
CA GLY A 559 -6.75 -4.20 23.29
C GLY A 559 -6.11 -3.02 22.57
N PHE A 560 -5.76 -1.99 23.34
CA PHE A 560 -5.01 -0.83 22.87
C PHE A 560 -3.51 -1.14 22.87
N HIS A 561 -2.87 -1.05 21.71
CA HIS A 561 -1.42 -1.22 21.56
C HIS A 561 -0.92 -0.58 20.26
N CYS A 562 0.39 -0.67 20.01
CA CYS A 562 1.01 -0.15 18.79
C CYS A 562 0.53 -0.93 17.54
N PRO A 563 -0.10 -0.26 16.54
CA PRO A 563 -0.58 -0.91 15.32
C PRO A 563 0.48 -1.67 14.52
N PHE A 564 1.75 -1.26 14.61
CA PHE A 564 2.85 -1.96 13.95
C PHE A 564 3.11 -3.34 14.58
N LEU A 565 2.94 -3.49 15.90
CA LEU A 565 2.99 -4.79 16.56
C LEU A 565 1.77 -5.66 16.20
N ASP A 566 0.57 -5.08 16.17
CA ASP A 566 -0.66 -5.77 15.76
C ASP A 566 -0.53 -6.37 14.35
N MET A 567 0.11 -5.61 13.46
CA MET A 567 0.29 -6.00 12.06
C MET A 567 1.40 -7.04 11.85
N ALA A 568 2.41 -7.14 12.73
CA ALA A 568 3.59 -7.98 12.48
C ALA A 568 3.23 -9.47 12.32
N LYS A 569 2.44 -10.04 13.24
CA LYS A 569 1.97 -11.44 13.12
C LYS A 569 1.01 -11.62 11.95
N VAL A 570 0.14 -10.64 11.71
CA VAL A 570 -0.81 -10.65 10.60
C VAL A 570 -0.09 -10.68 9.25
N ILE A 571 1.00 -9.93 9.09
CA ILE A 571 1.83 -9.94 7.88
C ILE A 571 2.61 -11.25 7.80
N TYR A 572 3.37 -11.62 8.84
CA TYR A 572 4.24 -12.79 8.76
C TYR A 572 3.46 -14.09 8.58
N ASN A 573 2.44 -14.33 9.42
CA ASN A 573 1.70 -15.58 9.41
C ASN A 573 0.83 -15.74 8.15
N ASP A 574 0.30 -14.66 7.59
CA ASP A 574 -0.60 -14.74 6.44
C ASP A 574 0.15 -14.59 5.10
N ALA A 575 1.16 -13.72 5.03
CA ALA A 575 1.86 -13.41 3.77
C ALA A 575 3.06 -14.33 3.52
N PHE A 576 3.81 -14.71 4.56
CA PHE A 576 4.90 -15.71 4.48
C PHE A 576 4.41 -17.11 4.83
N PHE A 577 3.16 -17.42 4.49
CA PHE A 577 2.47 -18.63 4.88
C PHE A 577 3.23 -19.91 4.51
N ASN A 578 3.75 -19.99 3.28
CA ASN A 578 4.44 -21.20 2.81
C ASN A 578 5.79 -21.41 3.52
N VAL A 579 6.38 -20.34 4.04
CA VAL A 579 7.60 -20.38 4.86
C VAL A 579 7.25 -20.82 6.28
N LEU A 580 6.32 -20.13 6.93
CA LEU A 580 5.97 -20.39 8.33
C LEU A 580 5.31 -21.76 8.52
N TYR A 581 4.55 -22.25 7.54
CA TYR A 581 3.85 -23.54 7.60
C TYR A 581 4.50 -24.62 6.72
N GLY A 582 5.75 -24.41 6.28
CA GLY A 582 6.45 -25.36 5.42
C GLY A 582 6.58 -26.77 6.02
N ASP A 583 6.51 -26.90 7.34
CA ASP A 583 6.51 -28.19 8.06
C ASP A 583 5.20 -28.97 7.91
N LEU A 584 4.10 -28.27 7.64
CA LEU A 584 2.79 -28.86 7.34
C LEU A 584 2.56 -29.13 5.85
N LEU A 585 3.36 -28.49 4.99
CA LEU A 585 3.24 -28.57 3.53
C LEU A 585 4.20 -29.58 2.91
N SER A 586 5.37 -29.80 3.50
CA SER A 586 6.39 -30.70 2.96
C SER A 586 7.19 -31.42 4.05
N GLY A 587 7.75 -32.58 3.70
CA GLY A 587 8.67 -33.31 4.58
C GLY A 587 10.10 -32.75 4.65
N SER A 588 10.54 -31.96 3.64
CA SER A 588 11.88 -31.36 3.56
C SER A 588 11.92 -30.26 2.49
N LEU A 589 12.56 -29.13 2.77
CA LEU A 589 12.97 -28.10 1.79
C LEU A 589 14.43 -28.36 1.37
N SER A 590 14.66 -29.13 0.31
CA SER A 590 16.00 -29.33 -0.29
C SER A 590 16.08 -28.62 -1.64
N GLU A 591 17.16 -28.81 -2.42
CA GLU A 591 17.33 -28.26 -3.80
C GLU A 591 16.16 -28.54 -4.78
N VAL A 592 15.17 -29.34 -4.38
CA VAL A 592 13.99 -29.67 -5.18
C VAL A 592 12.79 -28.91 -4.60
N SER A 593 12.18 -28.06 -5.42
CA SER A 593 10.95 -27.33 -5.06
C SER A 593 9.82 -28.30 -4.68
N ASN A 594 9.16 -28.03 -3.55
CA ASN A 594 8.04 -28.81 -3.03
C ASN A 594 6.76 -27.95 -2.95
N ALA A 595 5.72 -28.41 -2.25
CA ALA A 595 4.46 -27.69 -2.13
C ALA A 595 4.56 -26.30 -1.47
N SER A 596 5.64 -26.00 -0.74
CA SER A 596 5.90 -24.64 -0.23
C SER A 596 6.48 -23.69 -1.28
N GLY A 597 7.00 -24.22 -2.40
CA GLY A 597 7.70 -23.43 -3.43
C GLY A 597 9.05 -22.88 -2.99
N ALA A 598 9.54 -23.27 -1.80
CA ALA A 598 10.80 -22.77 -1.23
C ALA A 598 11.93 -23.80 -1.32
N VAL A 599 13.13 -23.31 -1.61
CA VAL A 599 14.39 -24.04 -1.60
C VAL A 599 15.36 -23.29 -0.70
N VAL A 600 16.07 -24.03 0.15
CA VAL A 600 17.09 -23.47 1.06
C VAL A 600 18.26 -24.43 1.15
N ASN A 601 19.46 -23.88 1.04
CA ASN A 601 20.73 -24.54 1.24
C ASN A 601 21.48 -23.78 2.33
N TRP A 602 22.15 -24.51 3.21
CA TRP A 602 22.96 -23.90 4.24
C TRP A 602 24.26 -24.65 4.46
N LYS A 603 25.29 -23.92 4.86
CA LYS A 603 26.57 -24.44 5.33
C LYS A 603 26.95 -23.67 6.58
N TRP A 604 27.66 -24.32 7.50
CA TRP A 604 28.13 -23.67 8.70
C TRP A 604 29.57 -24.08 9.00
N SER A 605 30.35 -23.15 9.53
CA SER A 605 31.62 -23.34 10.21
C SER A 605 31.72 -22.37 11.39
N PRO A 606 32.70 -22.51 12.29
CA PRO A 606 32.93 -21.53 13.35
C PRO A 606 33.19 -20.10 12.84
N GLU A 607 33.59 -19.95 11.58
CA GLU A 607 33.93 -18.66 10.95
C GLU A 607 32.75 -18.02 10.22
N ALA A 608 31.78 -18.81 9.71
CA ALA A 608 30.63 -18.29 8.97
C ALA A 608 29.46 -19.28 8.89
N ILE A 609 28.24 -18.75 8.86
CA ILE A 609 27.01 -19.44 8.43
C ILE A 609 26.63 -18.88 7.06
N LEU A 610 26.54 -19.76 6.06
CA LEU A 610 26.13 -19.43 4.70
C LEU A 610 24.73 -19.98 4.47
N ILE A 611 23.81 -19.15 3.99
CA ILE A 611 22.43 -19.53 3.68
C ILE A 611 22.10 -19.01 2.28
N ASP A 612 21.77 -19.90 1.36
CA ASP A 612 21.26 -19.56 0.04
C ASP A 612 19.84 -20.09 -0.08
N TYR A 613 18.90 -19.22 -0.39
CA TYR A 613 17.50 -19.60 -0.53
C TYR A 613 16.82 -18.89 -1.69
N ASN A 614 15.80 -19.55 -2.20
CA ASN A 614 14.87 -18.98 -3.16
C ASN A 614 13.46 -19.49 -2.81
N PHE A 615 12.46 -18.62 -2.87
CA PHE A 615 11.07 -19.05 -2.78
C PHE A 615 10.17 -18.10 -3.55
N ASP A 616 9.16 -18.68 -4.19
CA ASP A 616 8.09 -17.92 -4.82
C ASP A 616 6.87 -17.90 -3.91
N VAL A 617 6.23 -16.74 -3.80
CA VAL A 617 4.91 -16.63 -3.19
C VAL A 617 3.82 -16.95 -4.19
N ASP A 618 2.91 -17.83 -3.80
CA ASP A 618 1.70 -18.15 -4.57
C ASP A 618 0.76 -16.94 -4.68
N ASP A 619 -0.18 -16.99 -5.63
CA ASP A 619 -1.12 -15.89 -5.86
C ASP A 619 -1.93 -15.51 -4.61
N ILE A 620 -2.29 -16.47 -3.76
CA ILE A 620 -3.02 -16.20 -2.51
C ILE A 620 -2.09 -15.50 -1.49
N SER A 621 -0.83 -15.95 -1.34
CA SER A 621 0.19 -15.24 -0.54
C SER A 621 0.35 -13.80 -1.01
N ARG A 622 0.50 -13.61 -2.33
CA ARG A 622 0.72 -12.29 -2.94
C ARG A 622 -0.47 -11.37 -2.72
N ILE A 623 -1.69 -11.84 -3.00
CA ILE A 623 -2.92 -11.08 -2.75
C ILE A 623 -3.05 -10.73 -1.26
N THR A 624 -2.85 -11.70 -0.38
CA THR A 624 -3.03 -11.52 1.07
C THR A 624 -2.00 -10.53 1.62
N GLY A 625 -0.73 -10.72 1.27
CA GLY A 625 0.37 -9.84 1.65
C GLY A 625 0.17 -8.43 1.12
N THR A 626 0.00 -8.28 -0.19
CA THR A 626 -0.14 -6.95 -0.81
C THR A 626 -1.40 -6.22 -0.34
N THR A 627 -2.51 -6.90 -0.05
CA THR A 627 -3.70 -6.26 0.54
C THR A 627 -3.38 -5.61 1.88
N LYS A 628 -2.71 -6.35 2.78
CA LYS A 628 -2.31 -5.85 4.10
C LYS A 628 -1.29 -4.74 4.02
N LEU A 629 -0.27 -4.92 3.18
CA LEU A 629 0.78 -3.94 2.98
C LEU A 629 0.21 -2.64 2.37
N GLN A 630 -0.66 -2.75 1.37
CA GLN A 630 -1.20 -1.61 0.65
C GLN A 630 -2.27 -0.85 1.44
N TYR A 631 -3.18 -1.56 2.09
CA TYR A 631 -4.40 -0.95 2.63
C TYR A 631 -4.44 -0.83 4.14
N ILE A 632 -3.43 -1.36 4.84
CA ILE A 632 -3.29 -1.19 6.29
C ILE A 632 -1.93 -0.57 6.62
N LEU A 633 -0.83 -1.20 6.17
CA LEU A 633 0.51 -0.75 6.55
C LEU A 633 0.91 0.57 5.87
N ARG A 634 0.74 0.70 4.54
CA ARG A 634 1.09 1.94 3.82
C ARG A 634 0.40 3.15 4.42
N PRO A 635 -0.93 3.15 4.63
CA PRO A 635 -1.61 4.31 5.19
C PRO A 635 -1.16 4.62 6.63
N LEU A 636 -0.79 3.61 7.43
CA LEU A 636 -0.26 3.82 8.78
C LEU A 636 1.14 4.47 8.75
N LEU A 637 2.04 3.98 7.90
CA LEU A 637 3.37 4.56 7.71
C LEU A 637 3.27 5.99 7.17
N GLU A 638 2.37 6.24 6.22
CA GLU A 638 2.07 7.58 5.69
C GLU A 638 1.53 8.51 6.77
N LEU A 639 0.64 8.03 7.64
CA LEU A 639 0.09 8.80 8.74
C LEU A 639 1.18 9.19 9.75
N VAL A 640 1.99 8.23 10.19
CA VAL A 640 3.09 8.49 11.13
C VAL A 640 4.11 9.45 10.52
N ALA A 641 4.46 9.27 9.26
CA ALA A 641 5.41 10.15 8.59
C ALA A 641 4.86 11.56 8.35
N GLN A 642 3.55 11.73 8.18
CA GLN A 642 2.89 13.03 8.09
C GLN A 642 2.92 13.76 9.44
N ASP A 643 2.71 13.04 10.54
CA ASP A 643 2.72 13.60 11.89
C ASP A 643 4.14 13.90 12.38
N ASP A 644 5.07 12.96 12.23
CA ASP A 644 6.48 13.10 12.59
C ASP A 644 7.37 12.18 11.74
N PRO A 645 8.10 12.73 10.75
CA PRO A 645 9.03 11.97 9.91
C PRO A 645 10.11 11.19 10.68
N SER A 646 10.48 11.62 11.90
CA SER A 646 11.46 10.89 12.72
C SER A 646 10.89 9.59 13.30
N LYS A 647 9.59 9.57 13.60
CA LYS A 647 8.87 8.38 14.08
C LYS A 647 8.62 7.35 12.99
N ALA A 648 8.64 7.76 11.72
CA ALA A 648 8.49 6.84 10.60
C ALA A 648 9.60 5.77 10.59
N GLN A 649 10.86 6.16 10.86
CA GLN A 649 11.97 5.21 10.97
C GLN A 649 11.78 4.29 12.18
N VAL A 650 11.38 4.84 13.32
CA VAL A 650 11.11 4.03 14.54
C VAL A 650 10.01 3.00 14.27
N ALA A 651 8.95 3.38 13.56
CA ALA A 651 7.87 2.48 13.16
C ALA A 651 8.36 1.34 12.25
N GLU A 652 9.23 1.65 11.30
CA GLU A 652 9.84 0.63 10.43
C GLU A 652 10.77 -0.31 11.20
N ASP A 653 11.60 0.23 12.10
CA ASP A 653 12.50 -0.57 12.94
C ASP A 653 11.68 -1.50 13.85
N VAL A 654 10.66 -0.98 14.54
CA VAL A 654 9.73 -1.76 15.37
C VAL A 654 9.07 -2.87 14.55
N LEU A 655 8.53 -2.56 13.37
CA LEU A 655 7.89 -3.57 12.54
C LEU A 655 8.88 -4.61 12.03
N GLY A 656 10.07 -4.19 11.57
CA GLY A 656 11.12 -5.08 11.08
C GLY A 656 11.58 -6.08 12.15
N TYR A 657 11.83 -5.60 13.38
CA TYR A 657 12.22 -6.47 14.50
C TYR A 657 11.06 -7.31 15.04
N ALA A 658 9.82 -6.83 14.96
CA ALA A 658 8.64 -7.64 15.28
C ALA A 658 8.45 -8.78 14.26
N LEU A 659 8.68 -8.53 12.97
CA LEU A 659 8.66 -9.54 11.90
C LEU A 659 9.81 -10.55 12.04
N PHE A 660 11.01 -10.09 12.40
CA PHE A 660 12.13 -10.97 12.78
C PHE A 660 11.75 -11.90 13.94
N SER A 661 11.12 -11.35 14.98
CA SER A 661 10.61 -12.13 16.11
C SER A 661 9.54 -13.13 15.67
N CYS A 662 8.66 -12.75 14.75
CA CYS A 662 7.68 -13.65 14.16
C CYS A 662 8.35 -14.84 13.45
N ALA A 663 9.37 -14.57 12.63
CA ALA A 663 10.11 -15.58 11.87
C ALA A 663 10.76 -16.64 12.78
N LEU A 664 11.44 -16.20 13.83
CA LEU A 664 12.22 -17.10 14.67
C LEU A 664 11.43 -17.73 15.82
N LEU A 665 10.47 -17.00 16.41
CA LEU A 665 9.92 -17.33 17.74
C LEU A 665 8.43 -17.68 17.72
N THR A 666 7.77 -17.64 16.56
CA THR A 666 6.35 -18.03 16.45
C THR A 666 6.17 -19.54 16.43
N ARG A 667 6.99 -20.26 15.66
CA ARG A 667 6.87 -21.70 15.44
C ARG A 667 8.20 -22.39 15.71
N ASN A 668 8.15 -23.56 16.35
CA ASN A 668 9.34 -24.32 16.69
C ASN A 668 9.76 -25.20 15.51
N PHE A 669 10.84 -24.82 14.81
CA PHE A 669 11.42 -25.60 13.70
C PHE A 669 12.58 -26.49 14.12
N SER A 670 12.64 -26.88 15.39
CA SER A 670 13.79 -27.62 15.93
C SER A 670 14.10 -28.94 15.23
N LYS A 671 13.05 -29.57 14.70
CA LYS A 671 13.12 -30.83 13.95
C LYS A 671 13.26 -30.61 12.43
N ARG A 672 13.34 -29.35 11.99
CA ARG A 672 13.39 -28.93 10.58
C ARG A 672 14.46 -27.84 10.40
N PRO A 673 15.75 -28.22 10.41
CA PRO A 673 16.86 -27.27 10.22
C PRO A 673 16.71 -26.41 8.97
N ASP A 674 16.20 -26.99 7.89
CA ASP A 674 15.86 -26.31 6.65
C ASP A 674 14.93 -25.11 6.88
N LEU A 675 13.82 -25.32 7.61
CA LEU A 675 12.89 -24.23 7.95
C LEU A 675 13.49 -23.24 8.94
N PHE A 676 14.31 -23.71 9.90
CA PHE A 676 15.04 -22.84 10.80
C PHE A 676 15.94 -21.87 10.02
N PHE A 677 16.77 -22.36 9.10
CA PHE A 677 17.67 -21.51 8.31
C PHE A 677 16.92 -20.58 7.35
N LEU A 678 15.83 -21.03 6.74
CA LEU A 678 14.99 -20.17 5.90
C LEU A 678 14.35 -19.03 6.71
N ASN A 679 13.77 -19.33 7.86
CA ASN A 679 13.16 -18.31 8.73
C ASN A 679 14.22 -17.39 9.35
N LEU A 680 15.42 -17.92 9.68
CA LEU A 680 16.56 -17.12 10.12
C LEU A 680 16.99 -16.11 9.05
N ALA A 681 17.19 -16.57 7.81
CA ALA A 681 17.59 -15.69 6.72
C ALA A 681 16.54 -14.62 6.42
N LEU A 682 15.26 -14.99 6.37
CA LEU A 682 14.18 -14.04 6.13
C LEU A 682 14.00 -13.06 7.28
N GLY A 683 14.05 -13.55 8.53
CA GLY A 683 13.97 -12.70 9.72
C GLY A 683 15.07 -11.65 9.73
N VAL A 684 16.33 -12.06 9.49
CA VAL A 684 17.48 -11.14 9.44
C VAL A 684 17.28 -10.09 8.36
N ARG A 685 16.91 -10.48 7.14
CA ARG A 685 16.65 -9.51 6.06
C ARG A 685 15.49 -8.56 6.38
N LEU A 686 14.45 -9.03 7.06
CA LEU A 686 13.32 -8.19 7.49
C LEU A 686 13.75 -7.16 8.55
N ALA A 687 14.62 -7.54 9.48
CA ALA A 687 15.20 -6.62 10.45
C ALA A 687 16.17 -5.61 9.81
N SER A 688 16.96 -6.02 8.82
CA SER A 688 17.93 -5.14 8.13
C SER A 688 17.29 -4.20 7.12
N GLY A 689 16.22 -4.65 6.44
CA GLY A 689 15.69 -3.96 5.26
C GLY A 689 14.33 -4.50 4.82
N MET A 690 13.32 -4.36 5.68
CA MET A 690 11.95 -4.84 5.46
C MET A 690 11.37 -4.44 4.08
N ARG A 691 11.58 -3.19 3.64
CA ARG A 691 11.09 -2.68 2.35
C ARG A 691 11.64 -3.50 1.17
N ALA A 692 12.94 -3.83 1.20
CA ALA A 692 13.57 -4.65 0.17
C ALA A 692 12.98 -6.06 0.13
N VAL A 693 12.74 -6.67 1.30
CA VAL A 693 12.09 -7.99 1.35
C VAL A 693 10.65 -7.93 0.82
N PHE A 694 9.88 -6.90 1.16
CA PHE A 694 8.51 -6.75 0.64
C PHE A 694 8.48 -6.48 -0.86
N TYR A 695 9.49 -5.77 -1.38
CA TYR A 695 9.67 -5.61 -2.82
C TYR A 695 9.98 -6.94 -3.50
N ASP A 696 11.02 -7.64 -3.05
CA ASP A 696 11.46 -8.91 -3.64
C ASP A 696 10.34 -9.97 -3.64
N VAL A 697 9.61 -10.05 -2.53
CA VAL A 697 8.60 -11.09 -2.31
C VAL A 697 7.27 -10.72 -2.95
N PHE A 698 6.77 -9.50 -2.71
CA PHE A 698 5.41 -9.11 -3.09
C PHE A 698 5.34 -8.15 -4.27
N GLY A 699 6.48 -7.59 -4.72
CA GLY A 699 6.51 -6.48 -5.68
C GLY A 699 5.94 -5.19 -5.09
N TRP A 700 5.96 -5.06 -3.75
CA TRP A 700 5.37 -3.91 -3.07
C TRP A 700 6.42 -2.81 -2.87
N GLU A 701 6.29 -1.72 -3.63
CA GLU A 701 7.16 -0.54 -3.53
C GLU A 701 6.46 0.54 -2.70
N MET A 702 7.11 1.02 -1.64
CA MET A 702 6.70 2.24 -0.95
C MET A 702 7.75 3.33 -1.19
N PRO A 703 7.38 4.48 -1.78
CA PRO A 703 8.30 5.61 -1.89
C PRO A 703 8.83 5.96 -0.50
N GLU A 704 10.12 6.24 -0.38
CA GLU A 704 10.66 6.79 0.87
C GLU A 704 9.96 8.12 1.17
N ILE A 705 9.26 8.16 2.30
CA ILE A 705 8.65 9.40 2.79
C ILE A 705 9.77 10.16 3.49
N ALA A 706 10.35 11.11 2.77
CA ALA A 706 11.51 11.91 3.18
C ALA A 706 12.85 11.13 3.31
N PRO A 707 13.45 10.71 2.18
CA PRO A 707 14.80 10.09 2.16
C PRO A 707 15.85 10.97 2.85
N HIS A 708 15.67 12.29 2.72
CA HIS A 708 16.68 13.26 3.03
C HIS A 708 16.50 13.82 4.44
N THR A 709 17.58 13.78 5.21
CA THR A 709 17.66 14.38 6.55
C THR A 709 17.23 15.84 6.55
N CYS A 710 17.47 16.57 5.44
CA CYS A 710 17.05 17.96 5.32
C CYS A 710 15.52 18.14 5.39
N ILE A 711 14.73 17.18 4.88
CA ILE A 711 13.27 17.16 4.96
C ILE A 711 12.81 16.69 6.34
N ARG A 712 13.38 15.58 6.83
CA ARG A 712 13.03 14.98 8.12
C ARG A 712 13.19 15.95 9.30
N GLU A 713 14.21 16.80 9.26
CA GLU A 713 14.54 17.73 10.36
C GLU A 713 14.10 19.18 10.09
N SER A 714 13.27 19.41 9.06
CA SER A 714 12.82 20.74 8.62
C SER A 714 13.96 21.74 8.43
N ILE A 715 15.11 21.21 8.01
CA ILE A 715 16.33 21.96 7.79
C ILE A 715 16.23 22.80 6.51
N PHE A 716 15.45 22.34 5.52
CA PHE A 716 15.23 23.04 4.26
C PHE A 716 14.64 24.45 4.42
N ALA A 717 13.99 24.75 5.54
CA ALA A 717 13.35 26.05 5.78
C ALA A 717 14.36 27.17 6.13
N GLU A 718 15.61 26.80 6.46
CA GLU A 718 16.66 27.74 6.82
C GLU A 718 17.58 27.99 5.60
N SER A 719 17.70 29.25 5.20
CA SER A 719 18.69 29.66 4.19
C SER A 719 20.10 29.44 4.72
N ARG A 720 20.96 28.91 3.86
CA ARG A 720 22.37 28.63 4.19
C ARG A 720 23.33 29.18 3.17
N ILE A 721 22.82 29.62 2.02
CA ILE A 721 23.61 30.24 0.96
C ILE A 721 24.32 31.51 1.47
N ASP A 722 23.71 32.28 2.36
CA ASP A 722 24.23 33.52 2.93
C ASP A 722 25.32 33.32 4.00
N GLN A 723 25.50 32.09 4.48
CA GLN A 723 26.58 31.71 5.39
C GLN A 723 27.87 31.34 4.65
N HIS A 724 27.85 31.31 3.31
CA HIS A 724 28.99 30.90 2.50
C HIS A 724 29.97 32.06 2.26
N PHE A 725 31.29 31.84 2.36
CA PHE A 725 32.30 32.91 2.24
C PHE A 725 32.20 33.69 0.91
N ALA A 726 31.87 33.00 -0.17
CA ALA A 726 31.68 33.60 -1.50
C ALA A 726 30.39 34.41 -1.66
N TYR A 727 29.38 34.25 -0.80
CA TYR A 727 28.02 34.78 -1.00
C TYR A 727 28.00 36.26 -1.34
N LYS A 728 28.59 37.08 -0.46
CA LYS A 728 28.64 38.53 -0.62
C LYS A 728 29.30 38.92 -1.94
N SER A 729 30.40 38.25 -2.30
CA SER A 729 31.08 38.50 -3.57
C SER A 729 30.19 38.14 -4.77
N ILE A 730 29.40 37.08 -4.71
CA ILE A 730 28.50 36.67 -5.81
C ILE A 730 27.36 37.67 -5.97
N VAL A 731 26.72 38.08 -4.87
CA VAL A 731 25.62 39.05 -4.88
C VAL A 731 26.09 40.46 -5.31
N GLU A 732 27.30 40.87 -4.90
CA GLU A 732 27.86 42.19 -5.27
C GLU A 732 28.52 42.22 -6.65
N SER A 733 29.16 41.12 -7.08
CA SER A 733 29.84 41.03 -8.39
C SER A 733 28.92 40.70 -9.54
N SER A 734 27.72 40.16 -9.26
CA SER A 734 26.67 40.03 -10.25
C SER A 734 26.20 41.41 -10.70
N ASN A 735 26.83 41.90 -11.77
CA ASN A 735 26.22 42.87 -12.67
C ASN A 735 24.76 42.40 -12.88
N PRO A 736 23.71 43.23 -12.71
CA PRO A 736 22.29 42.82 -12.64
C PRO A 736 21.68 42.20 -13.93
N LYS A 737 22.42 41.29 -14.59
CA LYS A 737 22.17 40.62 -15.86
C LYS A 737 22.61 39.15 -15.89
N GLY A 738 23.38 38.65 -14.90
CA GLY A 738 23.89 37.27 -14.89
C GLY A 738 22.87 36.24 -14.36
N VAL A 739 22.73 35.11 -15.04
CA VAL A 739 21.80 34.02 -14.66
C VAL A 739 22.49 33.09 -13.66
N LEU A 740 21.86 32.89 -12.49
CA LEU A 740 22.32 31.98 -11.45
C LEU A 740 21.42 30.75 -11.38
N VAL A 741 22.01 29.58 -11.23
CA VAL A 741 21.30 28.33 -10.97
C VAL A 741 21.67 27.72 -9.63
N ASP A 742 20.67 27.24 -8.90
CA ASP A 742 20.83 26.41 -7.72
C ASP A 742 20.47 24.95 -8.05
N VAL A 743 21.43 24.05 -7.88
CA VAL A 743 21.35 22.64 -8.30
C VAL A 743 21.17 21.73 -7.09
N GLY A 744 20.02 21.03 -7.06
CA GLY A 744 19.47 20.39 -5.87
C GLY A 744 18.77 21.42 -4.98
N CYS A 745 17.94 22.28 -5.57
CA CYS A 745 17.37 23.46 -4.91
C CYS A 745 16.28 23.14 -3.89
N CYS A 746 15.79 21.90 -3.82
CA CYS A 746 14.70 21.49 -2.96
C CYS A 746 13.49 22.45 -3.10
N MET A 747 12.96 22.97 -1.99
CA MET A 747 11.85 23.93 -1.99
C MET A 747 12.24 25.35 -2.42
N GLY A 748 13.51 25.62 -2.78
CA GLY A 748 14.00 26.89 -3.31
C GLY A 748 14.24 27.98 -2.26
N THR A 749 14.59 27.61 -1.04
CA THR A 749 14.84 28.53 0.09
C THR A 749 16.03 29.46 -0.17
N ASP A 750 17.16 28.91 -0.62
CA ASP A 750 18.38 29.68 -0.93
C ASP A 750 18.15 30.67 -2.09
N LEU A 751 17.38 30.28 -3.11
CA LEU A 751 16.98 31.18 -4.20
C LEU A 751 16.13 32.35 -3.70
N ARG A 752 15.25 32.14 -2.72
CA ARG A 752 14.43 33.21 -2.15
C ARG A 752 15.24 34.14 -1.24
N LYS A 753 16.29 33.63 -0.59
CA LYS A 753 17.25 34.49 0.10
C LYS A 753 17.94 35.45 -0.88
N LEU A 754 18.38 34.96 -2.04
CA LEU A 754 18.95 35.79 -3.10
C LEU A 754 17.96 36.88 -3.56
N ILE A 755 16.69 36.55 -3.75
CA ILE A 755 15.64 37.53 -4.10
C ILE A 755 15.49 38.58 -2.99
N SER A 756 15.42 38.14 -1.73
CA SER A 756 15.31 39.03 -0.57
C SER A 756 16.49 40.00 -0.45
N ASP A 757 17.67 39.58 -0.90
CA ASP A 757 18.89 40.41 -0.88
C ASP A 757 19.08 41.25 -2.15
N GLY A 758 18.09 41.25 -3.06
CA GLY A 758 18.05 42.13 -4.23
C GLY A 758 18.43 41.49 -5.56
N TYR A 759 18.65 40.17 -5.62
CA TYR A 759 18.92 39.47 -6.88
C TYR A 759 17.63 39.37 -7.73
N PRO A 760 17.64 39.73 -9.03
CA PRO A 760 16.43 39.69 -9.85
C PRO A 760 15.90 38.25 -10.01
N SER A 761 14.65 38.01 -9.63
CA SER A 761 14.06 36.66 -9.62
C SER A 761 14.01 35.97 -10.99
N HIS A 762 13.84 36.74 -12.07
CA HIS A 762 13.87 36.20 -13.44
C HIS A 762 15.27 35.69 -13.86
N CYS A 763 16.33 36.11 -13.17
CA CYS A 763 17.70 35.62 -13.35
C CYS A 763 18.01 34.38 -12.52
N LEU A 764 17.07 33.89 -11.70
CA LEU A 764 17.26 32.74 -10.82
C LEU A 764 16.56 31.50 -11.37
N VAL A 765 17.30 30.39 -11.40
CA VAL A 765 16.81 29.07 -11.82
C VAL A 765 17.10 28.05 -10.72
N GLY A 766 16.12 27.24 -10.35
CA GLY A 766 16.28 26.09 -9.48
C GLY A 766 16.15 24.78 -10.25
N LEU A 767 17.13 23.90 -10.09
CA LEU A 767 17.11 22.54 -10.63
C LEU A 767 16.98 21.53 -9.50
N ASP A 768 16.06 20.59 -9.65
CA ASP A 768 15.93 19.44 -8.75
C ASP A 768 15.38 18.24 -9.53
N ILE A 769 15.63 17.02 -9.04
CA ILE A 769 15.06 15.81 -9.63
C ILE A 769 13.58 15.64 -9.26
N GLU A 770 13.18 16.16 -8.09
CA GLU A 770 11.84 16.02 -7.53
C GLU A 770 10.99 17.27 -7.76
N THR A 771 9.99 17.16 -8.64
CA THR A 771 9.13 18.29 -9.02
C THR A 771 8.14 18.71 -7.93
N ARG A 772 7.79 17.82 -6.99
CA ARG A 772 6.88 18.14 -5.88
C ARG A 772 7.43 19.25 -4.99
N PHE A 773 8.75 19.34 -4.84
CA PHE A 773 9.37 20.41 -4.06
C PHE A 773 9.09 21.80 -4.61
N PHE A 774 8.89 21.94 -5.91
CA PHE A 774 8.58 23.24 -6.51
C PHE A 774 7.22 23.75 -6.04
N THR A 775 6.19 22.89 -6.09
CA THR A 775 4.84 23.23 -5.63
C THR A 775 4.81 23.46 -4.12
N LEU A 776 5.48 22.61 -3.35
CA LEU A 776 5.60 22.76 -1.89
C LEU A 776 6.32 24.05 -1.51
N GLY A 777 7.40 24.40 -2.20
CA GLY A 777 8.12 25.65 -1.99
C GLY A 777 7.27 26.87 -2.30
N ARG A 778 6.49 26.87 -3.39
CA ARG A 778 5.55 27.97 -3.68
C ARG A 778 4.52 28.13 -2.56
N ALA A 779 3.97 27.03 -2.06
CA ALA A 779 3.02 27.05 -0.96
C ALA A 779 3.66 27.55 0.35
N LEU A 780 4.87 27.07 0.68
CA LEU A 780 5.61 27.45 1.88
C LEU A 780 5.85 28.97 1.98
N TYR A 781 6.11 29.62 0.84
CA TYR A 781 6.37 31.06 0.77
C TYR A 781 5.16 31.88 0.29
N ASN A 782 3.96 31.29 0.26
CA ASN A 782 2.71 31.95 -0.16
C ASN A 782 2.80 32.63 -1.54
N GLU A 783 3.50 32.03 -2.50
CA GLU A 783 3.61 32.55 -3.87
C GLU A 783 2.34 32.20 -4.67
N ASN A 784 1.76 33.20 -5.33
CA ASN A 784 0.66 33.02 -6.29
C ASN A 784 1.13 33.37 -7.73
N GLU A 785 0.25 33.22 -8.72
CA GLU A 785 0.58 33.48 -10.13
C GLU A 785 1.04 34.93 -10.41
N ASN A 786 0.79 35.88 -9.49
CA ASN A 786 1.21 37.27 -9.62
C ASN A 786 2.57 37.57 -8.94
N CYS A 787 3.20 36.58 -8.28
CA CYS A 787 4.49 36.74 -7.61
C CYS A 787 5.66 36.46 -8.58
N SER A 788 6.63 37.37 -8.65
CA SER A 788 7.88 37.19 -9.38
C SER A 788 8.87 36.32 -8.59
N GLY A 789 8.56 35.02 -8.42
CA GLY A 789 9.44 34.03 -7.79
C GLY A 789 10.52 33.47 -8.74
N PRO A 790 11.40 32.57 -8.25
CA PRO A 790 12.42 31.93 -9.10
C PRO A 790 11.77 30.97 -10.10
N ARG A 791 12.50 30.68 -11.19
CA ARG A 791 12.10 29.67 -12.19
C ARG A 791 12.57 28.29 -11.74
N PHE A 792 11.72 27.27 -11.85
CA PHE A 792 12.09 25.90 -11.51
C PHE A 792 12.05 25.00 -12.74
N ARG A 793 12.95 24.01 -12.78
CA ARG A 793 12.98 22.99 -13.83
C ARG A 793 13.47 21.66 -13.28
N GLN A 794 12.81 20.58 -13.68
CA GLN A 794 13.28 19.24 -13.36
C GLN A 794 14.57 18.91 -14.12
N ALA A 795 15.61 18.47 -13.40
CA ALA A 795 16.83 17.96 -14.01
C ALA A 795 17.45 16.85 -13.15
N ASP A 796 17.80 15.74 -13.79
CA ASP A 796 18.60 14.69 -13.18
C ASP A 796 20.08 14.93 -13.51
N MET A 797 20.85 15.32 -12.50
CA MET A 797 22.27 15.65 -12.63
C MET A 797 23.18 14.40 -12.76
N LEU A 798 22.64 13.20 -12.62
CA LEU A 798 23.35 11.94 -12.87
C LEU A 798 22.91 11.25 -14.17
N GLN A 799 22.02 11.90 -14.94
CA GLN A 799 21.50 11.37 -16.20
C GLN A 799 22.63 10.98 -17.16
N PRO A 800 22.65 9.73 -17.66
CA PRO A 800 23.56 9.34 -18.73
C PRO A 800 23.38 10.23 -19.96
N LYS A 801 24.49 10.74 -20.50
CA LYS A 801 24.51 11.72 -21.61
C LYS A 801 23.71 12.99 -21.30
N PHE A 802 23.93 13.57 -20.11
CA PHE A 802 23.26 14.79 -19.62
C PHE A 802 23.09 15.86 -20.71
N GLY A 803 24.17 16.19 -21.44
CA GLY A 803 24.14 17.21 -22.49
C GLY A 803 23.23 16.93 -23.68
N ASN A 804 22.88 15.66 -23.95
CA ASN A 804 21.92 15.34 -25.02
C ASN A 804 20.47 15.61 -24.59
N LYS A 805 20.14 15.34 -23.32
CA LYS A 805 18.78 15.50 -22.78
C LYS A 805 18.51 16.94 -22.32
N TYR A 806 19.54 17.60 -21.79
CA TYR A 806 19.48 18.95 -21.22
C TYR A 806 20.36 19.94 -22.00
N GLY A 807 20.44 19.78 -23.33
CA GLY A 807 21.32 20.57 -24.18
C GLY A 807 21.07 22.08 -24.10
N ASP A 808 19.85 22.48 -23.77
CA ASP A 808 19.45 23.88 -23.58
C ASP A 808 19.86 24.46 -22.22
N LEU A 809 20.42 23.67 -21.31
CA LEU A 809 21.00 24.13 -20.03
C LEU A 809 22.54 24.28 -20.09
N ILE A 810 23.17 23.78 -21.15
CA ILE A 810 24.64 23.80 -21.30
C ILE A 810 25.12 25.25 -21.44
N GLN A 811 26.12 25.61 -20.63
CA GLN A 811 26.80 26.92 -20.63
C GLN A 811 25.83 28.11 -20.57
N GLN A 812 24.74 27.98 -19.81
CA GLN A 812 23.74 29.04 -19.69
C GLN A 812 23.95 29.94 -18.47
N PHE A 813 24.73 29.48 -17.48
CA PHE A 813 24.74 30.10 -16.15
C PHE A 813 26.07 30.80 -15.87
N ASP A 814 25.97 32.04 -15.40
CA ASP A 814 27.11 32.85 -14.97
C ASP A 814 27.60 32.42 -13.57
N ALA A 815 26.67 31.92 -12.74
CA ALA A 815 26.95 31.31 -11.44
C ALA A 815 26.15 30.01 -11.24
N VAL A 816 26.83 28.95 -10.80
CA VAL A 816 26.24 27.65 -10.48
C VAL A 816 26.48 27.35 -9.02
N HIS A 817 25.40 27.22 -8.25
CA HIS A 817 25.43 26.89 -6.83
C HIS A 817 24.95 25.44 -6.61
N THR A 818 25.54 24.75 -5.63
CA THR A 818 24.98 23.50 -5.09
C THR A 818 25.32 23.37 -3.60
N SER A 819 24.36 22.97 -2.78
CA SER A 819 24.52 22.92 -1.32
C SER A 819 23.98 21.63 -0.74
N ASN A 820 24.80 20.93 0.04
CA ASN A 820 24.46 19.69 0.75
C ASN A 820 23.95 18.54 -0.16
N VAL A 821 24.41 18.50 -1.41
CA VAL A 821 24.00 17.48 -2.40
C VAL A 821 25.12 16.50 -2.72
N LEU A 822 26.34 16.97 -3.00
CA LEU A 822 27.46 16.11 -3.43
C LEU A 822 27.73 14.94 -2.47
N HIS A 823 27.71 15.18 -1.16
CA HIS A 823 27.99 14.15 -0.15
C HIS A 823 26.91 13.06 -0.02
N LEU A 824 25.82 13.14 -0.78
CA LEU A 824 24.80 12.09 -0.84
C LEU A 824 25.21 10.93 -1.76
N PHE A 825 26.17 11.15 -2.66
CA PHE A 825 26.50 10.25 -3.76
C PHE A 825 27.78 9.44 -3.52
N SER A 826 27.90 8.31 -4.23
CA SER A 826 29.18 7.58 -4.35
C SER A 826 30.25 8.48 -4.97
N ARG A 827 31.53 8.08 -4.86
CA ARG A 827 32.62 8.87 -5.45
C ARG A 827 32.48 9.00 -6.96
N GLU A 828 32.08 7.93 -7.65
CA GLU A 828 31.89 7.89 -9.09
C GLU A 828 30.71 8.78 -9.53
N GLU A 829 29.62 8.72 -8.78
CA GLU A 829 28.44 9.59 -9.00
C GLU A 829 28.78 11.07 -8.74
N GLN A 830 29.59 11.38 -7.73
CA GLN A 830 30.07 12.74 -7.50
C GLN A 830 30.86 13.29 -8.68
N GLU A 831 31.67 12.46 -9.35
CA GLU A 831 32.42 12.87 -10.54
C GLU A 831 31.48 13.25 -11.69
N VAL A 832 30.47 12.40 -11.96
CA VAL A 832 29.44 12.68 -12.98
C VAL A 832 28.68 13.96 -12.64
N PHE A 833 28.24 14.11 -11.38
CA PHE A 833 27.50 15.28 -10.92
C PHE A 833 28.33 16.55 -11.12
N PHE A 834 29.60 16.54 -10.71
CA PHE A 834 30.50 17.68 -10.81
C PHE A 834 30.85 18.04 -12.25
N GLN A 835 31.05 17.05 -13.12
CA GLN A 835 31.19 17.28 -14.57
C GLN A 835 29.97 18.01 -15.14
N ASN A 836 28.76 17.63 -14.71
CA ASN A 836 27.54 18.28 -15.17
C ASN A 836 27.41 19.71 -14.61
N LEU A 837 27.86 20.01 -13.39
CA LEU A 837 27.96 21.40 -12.92
C LEU A 837 28.85 22.26 -13.82
N ILE A 838 29.99 21.70 -14.27
CA ILE A 838 30.89 22.38 -15.21
C ILE A 838 30.19 22.63 -16.55
N LEU A 839 29.47 21.64 -17.08
CA LEU A 839 28.72 21.78 -18.34
C LEU A 839 27.63 22.87 -18.28
N LEU A 840 26.99 23.07 -17.13
CA LEU A 840 26.00 24.14 -16.94
C LEU A 840 26.64 25.54 -16.96
N THR A 841 27.90 25.66 -16.56
CA THR A 841 28.57 26.94 -16.31
C THR A 841 29.13 27.54 -17.60
N LYS A 842 28.92 28.84 -17.81
CA LYS A 842 29.56 29.58 -18.91
C LYS A 842 31.10 29.58 -18.76
N PRO A 843 31.86 29.64 -19.87
CA PRO A 843 33.28 29.94 -19.79
C PRO A 843 33.53 31.25 -19.03
N GLY A 844 34.43 31.24 -18.05
CA GLY A 844 34.62 32.38 -17.14
C GLY A 844 33.54 32.57 -16.07
N GLY A 845 32.58 31.65 -15.93
CA GLY A 845 31.58 31.65 -14.85
C GLY A 845 32.11 31.06 -13.54
N VAL A 846 31.29 31.08 -12.49
CA VAL A 846 31.68 30.60 -11.15
C VAL A 846 30.83 29.39 -10.73
N ILE A 847 31.48 28.37 -10.17
CA ILE A 847 30.83 27.26 -9.48
C ILE A 847 31.16 27.36 -8.00
N TRP A 848 30.18 27.23 -7.13
CA TRP A 848 30.40 27.32 -5.69
C TRP A 848 29.39 26.49 -4.92
N GLY A 849 29.72 26.13 -3.69
CA GLY A 849 28.88 25.24 -2.93
C GLY A 849 29.42 24.85 -1.58
N ARG A 850 28.59 24.10 -0.85
CA ARG A 850 28.95 23.54 0.46
C ARG A 850 28.48 22.10 0.60
N GLN A 851 29.19 21.32 1.40
CA GLN A 851 28.80 19.96 1.78
C GLN A 851 29.40 19.58 3.13
N VAL A 852 28.93 18.48 3.71
CA VAL A 852 29.59 17.90 4.87
C VAL A 852 31.02 17.51 4.50
N GLY A 853 31.98 18.08 5.22
CA GLY A 853 33.41 17.83 5.04
C GLY A 853 33.94 16.79 6.02
N LEU A 854 35.17 16.35 5.80
CA LEU A 854 35.89 15.50 6.76
C LEU A 854 36.76 16.38 7.67
N ALA A 855 36.66 16.18 9.00
CA ALA A 855 37.44 16.96 9.96
C ALA A 855 38.95 16.69 9.81
N PRO A 856 39.83 17.66 10.10
CA PRO A 856 41.28 17.51 9.89
C PRO A 856 41.97 16.50 10.84
N LYS A 857 41.29 16.09 11.92
CA LYS A 857 41.82 15.23 12.99
C LYS A 857 41.00 13.93 13.20
N HIS A 858 40.60 13.25 12.13
CA HIS A 858 40.03 11.90 12.28
C HIS A 858 41.11 10.81 12.29
N PRO A 859 40.97 9.77 13.13
CA PRO A 859 41.89 8.65 13.17
C PRO A 859 41.81 7.84 11.86
N LEU A 860 42.94 7.25 11.44
CA LEU A 860 43.19 6.61 10.14
C LEU A 860 42.22 5.46 9.78
N ASP A 861 41.37 5.07 10.72
CA ASP A 861 40.50 3.90 10.77
C ASP A 861 39.00 4.24 10.78
N TYR A 862 38.62 5.53 10.69
CA TYR A 862 37.21 5.90 10.52
C TYR A 862 36.69 5.49 9.13
N ARG A 863 35.78 4.50 9.11
CA ARG A 863 34.97 4.14 7.94
C ARG A 863 33.59 4.78 8.09
N GLN A 864 33.09 5.37 7.01
CA GLN A 864 31.71 5.86 7.00
C GLN A 864 30.74 4.67 7.13
N PRO A 865 29.57 4.85 7.75
CA PRO A 865 28.51 3.85 7.71
C PRO A 865 28.13 3.53 6.26
N ASP A 866 27.86 2.27 5.96
CA ASP A 866 27.39 1.84 4.64
C ASP A 866 26.12 2.62 4.24
N GLY A 867 26.06 3.08 2.98
CA GLY A 867 24.96 3.90 2.46
C GLY A 867 25.08 5.43 2.69
N LYS A 868 26.24 5.94 3.12
CA LYS A 868 26.55 7.39 3.14
C LYS A 868 27.58 7.74 2.06
N GLY A 869 27.34 8.84 1.33
CA GLY A 869 28.19 9.29 0.23
C GLY A 869 29.56 9.82 0.66
N PHE A 870 30.48 9.93 -0.30
CA PHE A 870 31.90 10.24 -0.03
C PHE A 870 32.08 11.69 0.51
N ARG A 871 32.96 11.89 1.50
CA ARG A 871 33.26 13.21 2.10
C ARG A 871 34.73 13.56 1.85
N PHE A 872 35.02 14.83 1.56
CA PHE A 872 36.37 15.29 1.27
C PHE A 872 36.97 16.10 2.43
N THR A 873 38.28 15.97 2.63
CA THR A 873 39.08 17.06 3.21
C THR A 873 39.26 18.20 2.20
N VAL A 874 39.66 19.39 2.66
CA VAL A 874 39.96 20.54 1.78
C VAL A 874 41.02 20.19 0.72
N ALA A 875 42.07 19.47 1.10
CA ALA A 875 43.16 19.09 0.21
C ALA A 875 42.70 18.07 -0.85
N GLU A 876 41.94 17.05 -0.45
CA GLU A 876 41.40 16.05 -1.37
C GLU A 876 40.41 16.67 -2.35
N PHE A 877 39.54 17.58 -1.87
CA PHE A 877 38.58 18.26 -2.73
C PHE A 877 39.28 19.05 -3.84
N ARG A 878 40.32 19.84 -3.49
CA ARG A 878 41.12 20.59 -4.46
C ARG A 878 41.74 19.69 -5.53
N GLN A 879 42.35 18.59 -5.12
CA GLN A 879 42.97 17.65 -6.08
C GLN A 879 41.91 16.93 -6.92
N TRP A 880 40.77 16.61 -6.33
CA TRP A 880 39.68 15.91 -6.99
C TRP A 880 39.01 16.79 -8.05
N CYS A 881 38.63 18.03 -7.73
CA CYS A 881 37.94 18.89 -8.69
C CYS A 881 38.80 19.23 -9.92
N LEU A 882 40.10 19.47 -9.73
CA LEU A 882 41.05 19.71 -10.83
C LEU A 882 41.14 18.51 -11.78
N ARG A 883 41.23 17.31 -11.20
CA ARG A 883 41.31 16.05 -11.95
C ARG A 883 40.03 15.79 -12.75
N VAL A 884 38.86 15.92 -12.10
CA VAL A 884 37.56 15.66 -12.73
C VAL A 884 37.31 16.63 -13.88
N ALA A 885 37.72 17.90 -13.71
CA ALA A 885 37.56 18.93 -14.72
C ALA A 885 38.65 18.91 -15.82
N GLY A 886 39.75 18.19 -15.60
CA GLY A 886 40.91 18.21 -16.49
C GLY A 886 41.60 19.58 -16.55
N TRP A 887 41.52 20.39 -15.48
CA TRP A 887 42.11 21.73 -15.43
C TRP A 887 43.56 21.72 -14.95
N ASP A 888 44.38 22.58 -15.55
CA ASP A 888 45.73 22.87 -15.05
C ASP A 888 45.63 23.68 -13.75
N PRO A 889 46.27 23.27 -12.64
CA PRO A 889 46.26 24.02 -11.39
C PRO A 889 46.66 25.51 -11.50
N VAL A 890 47.43 25.88 -12.54
CA VAL A 890 47.85 27.26 -12.78
C VAL A 890 46.78 28.09 -13.49
N SER A 891 45.83 27.45 -14.18
CA SER A 891 44.82 28.13 -15.00
C SER A 891 43.49 28.36 -14.30
N VAL A 892 43.32 27.84 -13.08
CA VAL A 892 42.05 27.87 -12.34
C VAL A 892 42.28 28.27 -10.88
N ASN A 893 41.45 29.18 -10.37
CA ASN A 893 41.44 29.54 -8.95
C ASN A 893 40.41 28.68 -8.20
N VAL A 894 40.86 27.86 -7.26
CA VAL A 894 40.04 26.99 -6.38
C VAL A 894 40.20 27.43 -4.94
N GLU A 895 39.20 28.13 -4.43
CA GLU A 895 39.08 28.53 -3.03
C GLU A 895 38.26 27.47 -2.29
N ALA A 896 38.75 27.03 -1.13
CA ALA A 896 38.06 26.03 -0.31
C ALA A 896 38.49 26.15 1.15
N GLU A 897 37.53 26.04 2.06
CA GLU A 897 37.75 26.10 3.50
C GLU A 897 36.83 25.12 4.23
N LEU A 898 37.26 24.71 5.42
CA LEU A 898 36.45 23.89 6.31
C LEU A 898 36.00 24.76 7.47
N VAL A 899 34.69 24.88 7.65
CA VAL A 899 34.08 25.73 8.66
C VAL A 899 33.31 24.85 9.64
N GLU A 900 33.46 25.15 10.93
CA GLU A 900 32.66 24.51 11.97
C GLU A 900 31.34 25.27 12.13
N TYR A 901 30.22 24.57 11.97
CA TYR A 901 28.89 25.09 12.20
C TYR A 901 28.29 24.44 13.44
N ASP A 902 27.96 25.26 14.45
CA ASP A 902 27.00 24.88 15.50
C ASP A 902 25.59 25.12 14.95
N ASP A 903 25.10 24.18 14.14
CA ASP A 903 23.69 24.15 13.75
C ASP A 903 22.86 23.81 15.00
N LEU A 904 21.79 24.57 15.27
CA LEU A 904 20.93 24.48 16.47
C LEU A 904 20.35 23.07 16.72
N ARG A 905 20.46 22.16 15.73
CA ARG A 905 19.83 20.84 15.71
C ARG A 905 20.81 19.66 15.57
N THR A 906 22.11 19.87 15.37
CA THR A 906 23.08 18.76 15.19
C THR A 906 23.67 18.27 16.52
N LYS A 907 23.13 17.17 17.05
CA LYS A 907 23.67 16.49 18.26
C LYS A 907 24.94 15.64 18.01
N ARG A 908 25.40 15.48 16.76
CA ARG A 908 26.54 14.62 16.39
C ARG A 908 27.76 15.43 15.96
N GLU A 909 28.92 15.16 16.57
CA GLU A 909 30.19 15.85 16.29
C GLU A 909 30.70 15.68 14.85
N ASP A 910 30.41 14.55 14.19
CA ASP A 910 30.90 14.24 12.83
C ASP A 910 30.25 15.08 11.72
N LYS A 911 29.17 15.80 12.03
CA LYS A 911 28.40 16.63 11.09
C LYS A 911 28.64 18.13 11.25
N LYS A 912 29.48 18.55 12.20
CA LYS A 912 29.78 19.96 12.47
C LYS A 912 30.64 20.62 11.39
N TRP A 913 31.38 19.82 10.64
CA TRP A 913 32.36 20.31 9.66
C TRP A 913 31.73 20.43 8.27
N VAL A 914 31.67 21.65 7.77
CA VAL A 914 31.16 21.95 6.44
C VAL A 914 32.31 22.41 5.56
N LEU A 915 32.54 21.70 4.47
CA LEU A 915 33.45 22.10 3.40
C LEU A 915 32.73 23.10 2.50
N GLN A 916 33.24 24.31 2.42
CA GLN A 916 32.82 25.35 1.48
C GLN A 916 33.85 25.50 0.37
N TRP A 917 33.40 25.80 -0.84
CA TRP A 917 34.29 25.95 -1.98
C TRP A 917 33.72 26.87 -3.05
N LYS A 918 34.63 27.50 -3.80
CA LYS A 918 34.37 28.37 -4.93
C LYS A 918 35.43 28.14 -5.99
N ILE A 919 35.00 28.02 -7.25
CA ILE A 919 35.85 27.73 -8.39
C ILE A 919 35.50 28.68 -9.52
N GLN A 920 36.52 29.37 -10.04
CA GLN A 920 36.40 30.22 -11.21
C GLN A 920 36.69 29.40 -12.47
N VAL A 921 35.68 29.09 -13.27
CA VAL A 921 35.85 28.28 -14.49
C VAL A 921 36.74 29.03 -15.49
N PRO A 922 37.74 28.38 -16.11
CA PRO A 922 38.57 29.00 -17.16
C PRO A 922 37.73 29.56 -18.33
N LYS A 923 38.28 30.56 -19.02
CA LYS A 923 37.64 31.18 -20.21
C LYS A 923 37.78 30.34 -21.46
#